data_AF-A0A5Q0HF69-F1
#
_entry.id   AF-A0A5Q0HF69-F1
#
_cell.length_a   1.000
_cell.length_b   1.000
_cell.length_c   1.000
_cell.angle_alpha   90.00
_cell.angle_beta   90.00
_cell.angle_gamma   90.00
#
_symmetry.space_group_name_H-M   'P 1'
#
loop_
_entity.id
_entity.type
_entity.pdbx_description
1 polymer ?
#
loop_
_entity_poly.entity_id
_entity_poly.type
_entity_poly.pdbx_seq_one_letter_code
_entity_poly.pdbx_strand_id
1 'polypeptide(L)'
;MAGRFPGAPDLAGFWRNLVGGAESAERSPSGGDRFDAGFFGYAPSEALLLDPQHRVFLECAWEALEHAGCDPSTYPGAIGVYGGSGDTGHAEVLRRHRSRFPNTSELQFRMASGVDFLTSRVSYKLGLTGPAVTVQTACSTSLVAIHTAAQALLAGECDLALAGGITLHVPFPDEPVEDGIIAPDGHCRAFDAAARGTVAGDGAGVVALKRLDDAVADRDRIFAVVLGSAVNNDGAGKVGFTAPSVDGQAGAVRAALDLAGVDPRTIGYVEAHGTGTPVGDPIEVRALTKAFEVDETGFCLLGSVKTNIGHTDAAAGVIGFIKAVLALDRELVPGTVHYESPNPLLELGSSPFTVTSAATPWPRSDRPRRAGVNSLGIGGTNAHVVLEEAPPPVRSAGRPYQLLPVSARGPEALAAAGGRLAAALDGSAQDGGVALNDVAWTLQTGRKAFEHRGFTVASAVDDAARSLVRLTGAPVPGTAPEVAFLFPGQGGQHVGMARELYEHEPVFRAEFDRCADLALPELGADLRRVVFDGDAQVLATMSAGQPAVFAVEHALARLLVSWGVRPTAVVGHSLGAYAAATTAGVLSVEDALSLVLERGRLLDAIPAGAMLAVPLPEAEVVPLLGELSLAAVNGPEQCVVAGPVAGVAALRELLAARGVDGRVLRISTAAHSSLVQPVLEGFEKRVAGVRLHAPAVPWVSDRTGRFVSADEATDPAFWSAHLRETVRFADALDALSAAGGHALVEVGPGRTLSGLARQRSSPGRVVVASMPHPAEDVPGPHVLLGAVGALWQAGVAVDWAALHEGSAPGKVPLPTYPFQRRRFRLDVEVAEDEVVGTAEVVLTPTERVLAEAFGAILGLRRVGPDDNFVALGGDSMLAARVVAVVRAELGVRLGVRDLFRAPTVAGLARLVDEREAA
;
A
#
# COMPACT_ATOMS: atom_id res chain seq x y z
N MET A 1 -15.53 -3.59 0.74
CA MET A 1 -16.29 -4.69 0.08
C MET A 1 -15.59 -5.05 -1.22
N ALA A 2 -15.63 -6.30 -1.66
CA ALA A 2 -15.13 -6.76 -2.95
C ALA A 2 -15.91 -8.01 -3.41
N GLY A 3 -15.88 -8.33 -4.69
CA GLY A 3 -16.57 -9.51 -5.20
C GLY A 3 -16.33 -9.80 -6.68
N ARG A 4 -16.79 -10.97 -7.10
CA ARG A 4 -16.91 -11.41 -8.50
C ARG A 4 -18.37 -11.79 -8.72
N PHE A 5 -18.97 -11.20 -9.74
CA PHE A 5 -20.39 -11.37 -10.02
C PHE A 5 -20.54 -11.86 -11.47
N PRO A 6 -21.60 -12.60 -11.79
CA PRO A 6 -21.89 -12.95 -13.18
C PRO A 6 -22.02 -11.68 -14.03
N GLY A 7 -21.33 -11.64 -15.18
CA GLY A 7 -21.27 -10.47 -16.05
C GLY A 7 -20.51 -9.25 -15.49
N ALA A 8 -19.88 -9.33 -14.30
CA ALA A 8 -19.16 -8.20 -13.71
C ALA A 8 -17.94 -8.61 -12.84
N PRO A 9 -16.72 -8.14 -13.16
CA PRO A 9 -15.52 -8.52 -12.42
C PRO A 9 -15.33 -7.76 -11.09
N ASP A 10 -16.11 -6.70 -10.85
CA ASP A 10 -15.97 -5.80 -9.70
C ASP A 10 -17.31 -5.14 -9.31
N LEU A 11 -17.28 -4.35 -8.24
CA LEU A 11 -18.46 -3.65 -7.71
C LEU A 11 -19.02 -2.60 -8.68
N ALA A 12 -18.17 -1.92 -9.45
CA ALA A 12 -18.61 -0.89 -10.37
C ALA A 12 -19.35 -1.49 -11.57
N GLY A 13 -18.84 -2.58 -12.12
CA GLY A 13 -19.53 -3.39 -13.13
C GLY A 13 -20.83 -3.96 -12.59
N PHE A 14 -20.82 -4.51 -11.37
CA PHE A 14 -22.01 -5.07 -10.75
C PHE A 14 -23.11 -4.02 -10.58
N TRP A 15 -22.76 -2.85 -10.05
CA TRP A 15 -23.72 -1.75 -9.92
C TRP A 15 -24.29 -1.28 -11.25
N ARG A 16 -23.45 -1.12 -12.29
CA ARG A 16 -23.92 -0.78 -13.64
C ARG A 16 -24.90 -1.81 -14.19
N ASN A 17 -24.62 -3.10 -14.01
CA ASN A 17 -25.50 -4.18 -14.46
C ASN A 17 -26.84 -4.15 -13.72
N LEU A 18 -26.83 -3.93 -12.40
CA LEU A 18 -28.06 -3.82 -11.60
C LEU A 18 -28.94 -2.64 -12.04
N VAL A 19 -28.36 -1.45 -12.20
CA VAL A 19 -29.10 -0.25 -12.62
C VAL A 19 -29.60 -0.38 -14.07
N GLY A 20 -28.82 -1.01 -14.94
CA GLY A 20 -29.22 -1.29 -16.32
C GLY A 20 -30.27 -2.40 -16.46
N GLY A 21 -30.65 -3.09 -15.38
CA GLY A 21 -31.59 -4.22 -15.43
C GLY A 21 -31.03 -5.42 -16.18
N ALA A 22 -29.71 -5.61 -16.20
CA ALA A 22 -29.07 -6.72 -16.91
C ALA A 22 -29.33 -8.05 -16.19
N GLU A 23 -29.69 -9.07 -16.97
CA GLU A 23 -29.65 -10.47 -16.57
C GLU A 23 -28.33 -11.07 -17.04
N SER A 24 -27.59 -11.67 -16.10
CA SER A 24 -26.27 -12.25 -16.32
C SER A 24 -26.15 -13.60 -15.63
N ALA A 25 -27.27 -14.28 -15.34
CA ALA A 25 -27.30 -15.58 -14.69
C ALA A 25 -26.64 -16.65 -15.58
N GLU A 26 -25.32 -16.81 -15.46
CA GLU A 26 -24.50 -17.80 -16.16
C GLU A 26 -23.72 -18.65 -15.14
N ARG A 27 -23.57 -19.95 -15.44
CA ARG A 27 -22.61 -20.83 -14.75
C ARG A 27 -21.23 -20.54 -15.33
N SER A 28 -20.25 -20.29 -14.46
CA SER A 28 -18.91 -19.73 -14.71
C SER A 28 -18.87 -18.21 -14.77
N PRO A 29 -18.49 -17.51 -13.68
CA PRO A 29 -18.14 -16.11 -13.78
C PRO A 29 -16.85 -15.99 -14.59
N SER A 30 -16.75 -14.97 -15.43
CA SER A 30 -15.54 -14.68 -16.18
C SER A 30 -14.33 -14.65 -15.25
N GLY A 31 -13.39 -15.60 -15.39
CA GLY A 31 -12.09 -15.56 -14.73
C GLY A 31 -11.86 -16.45 -13.51
N GLY A 32 -12.77 -17.37 -13.14
CA GLY A 32 -12.55 -18.33 -12.05
C GLY A 32 -11.32 -19.24 -12.23
N ASP A 33 -10.85 -19.42 -13.47
CA ASP A 33 -9.64 -20.16 -13.79
C ASP A 33 -8.36 -19.31 -13.80
N ARG A 34 -8.43 -18.00 -13.55
CA ARG A 34 -7.28 -17.09 -13.57
C ARG A 34 -6.90 -16.63 -12.16
N PHE A 35 -5.61 -16.67 -11.83
CA PHE A 35 -5.11 -16.32 -10.50
C PHE A 35 -3.66 -15.81 -10.58
N ASP A 36 -3.27 -14.90 -9.67
CA ASP A 36 -1.88 -14.45 -9.51
C ASP A 36 -1.18 -15.25 -8.40
N ALA A 37 -0.73 -16.46 -8.75
CA ALA A 37 -0.07 -17.36 -7.80
C ALA A 37 1.19 -16.74 -7.16
N GLY A 38 2.00 -16.04 -7.95
CA GLY A 38 3.25 -15.43 -7.47
C GLY A 38 3.01 -14.37 -6.41
N PHE A 39 1.97 -13.55 -6.57
CA PHE A 39 1.61 -12.52 -5.60
C PHE A 39 1.33 -13.09 -4.20
N PHE A 40 0.63 -14.23 -4.14
CA PHE A 40 0.26 -14.93 -2.90
C PHE A 40 1.28 -16.01 -2.48
N GLY A 41 2.46 -16.04 -3.09
CA GLY A 41 3.53 -16.99 -2.74
C GLY A 41 3.15 -18.45 -2.98
N TYR A 42 2.46 -18.73 -4.08
CA TYR A 42 2.13 -20.08 -4.54
C TYR A 42 3.04 -20.50 -5.69
N ALA A 43 3.54 -21.74 -5.65
CA ALA A 43 4.14 -22.35 -6.82
C ALA A 43 3.04 -22.65 -7.87
N PRO A 44 3.35 -22.64 -9.18
CA PRO A 44 2.36 -22.93 -10.22
C PRO A 44 1.65 -24.29 -10.07
N SER A 45 2.37 -25.33 -9.64
CA SER A 45 1.80 -26.66 -9.39
C SER A 45 0.82 -26.68 -8.21
N GLU A 46 1.12 -25.92 -7.15
CA GLU A 46 0.22 -25.77 -6.00
C GLU A 46 -1.04 -24.99 -6.39
N ALA A 47 -0.89 -23.90 -7.14
CA ALA A 47 -2.03 -23.12 -7.62
C ALA A 47 -2.97 -23.93 -8.55
N LEU A 48 -2.45 -24.88 -9.31
CA LEU A 48 -3.24 -25.81 -10.13
C LEU A 48 -4.06 -26.79 -9.30
N LEU A 49 -3.53 -27.21 -8.14
CA LEU A 49 -4.22 -28.11 -7.21
C LEU A 49 -5.39 -27.41 -6.49
N LEU A 50 -5.25 -26.12 -6.18
CA LEU A 50 -6.23 -25.36 -5.41
C LEU A 50 -7.57 -25.23 -6.12
N ASP A 51 -8.63 -25.42 -5.32
CA ASP A 51 -9.98 -25.07 -5.72
C ASP A 51 -10.04 -23.60 -6.21
N PRO A 52 -10.62 -23.34 -7.40
CA PRO A 52 -10.92 -21.99 -7.87
C PRO A 52 -11.57 -21.08 -6.80
N GLN A 53 -12.44 -21.64 -5.95
CA GLN A 53 -13.09 -20.92 -4.87
C GLN A 53 -12.09 -20.36 -3.86
N HIS A 54 -11.09 -21.14 -3.46
CA HIS A 54 -10.05 -20.69 -2.54
C HIS A 54 -9.22 -19.54 -3.14
N ARG A 55 -8.94 -19.60 -4.44
CA ARG A 55 -8.17 -18.59 -5.17
C ARG A 55 -8.94 -17.27 -5.29
N VAL A 56 -10.19 -17.34 -5.75
CA VAL A 56 -11.03 -16.16 -5.95
C VAL A 56 -11.39 -15.50 -4.62
N PHE A 57 -11.71 -16.28 -3.58
CA PHE A 57 -11.99 -15.75 -2.25
C PHE A 57 -10.78 -15.04 -1.65
N LEU A 58 -9.56 -15.58 -1.86
CA LEU A 58 -8.32 -14.94 -1.42
C LEU A 58 -8.06 -13.59 -2.12
N GLU A 59 -8.31 -13.51 -3.44
CA GLU A 59 -8.25 -12.21 -4.15
C GLU A 59 -9.32 -11.24 -3.62
N CYS A 60 -10.56 -11.69 -3.41
CA CYS A 60 -11.63 -10.84 -2.87
C CYS A 60 -11.31 -10.36 -1.45
N ALA A 61 -10.69 -11.19 -0.61
CA ALA A 61 -10.25 -10.80 0.72
C ALA A 61 -9.17 -9.70 0.67
N TRP A 62 -8.18 -9.84 -0.22
CA TRP A 62 -7.18 -8.79 -0.47
C TRP A 62 -7.84 -7.49 -0.93
N GLU A 63 -8.70 -7.57 -1.94
CA GLU A 63 -9.40 -6.41 -2.50
C GLU A 63 -10.33 -5.74 -1.49
N ALA A 64 -10.97 -6.51 -0.60
CA ALA A 64 -11.81 -5.97 0.46
C ALA A 64 -10.98 -5.15 1.48
N LEU A 65 -9.78 -5.61 1.84
CA LEU A 65 -8.84 -4.88 2.71
C LEU A 65 -8.34 -3.60 2.02
N GLU A 66 -7.96 -3.67 0.74
CA GLU A 66 -7.55 -2.48 0.00
C GLU A 66 -8.69 -1.46 -0.16
N HIS A 67 -9.91 -1.90 -0.46
CA HIS A 67 -11.06 -1.00 -0.50
C HIS A 67 -11.39 -0.40 0.88
N ALA A 68 -11.08 -1.10 1.98
CA ALA A 68 -11.17 -0.57 3.33
C ALA A 68 -10.00 0.39 3.69
N GLY A 69 -8.99 0.50 2.82
CA GLY A 69 -7.78 1.26 3.11
C GLY A 69 -7.02 0.70 4.32
N CYS A 70 -6.85 -0.63 4.34
CA CYS A 70 -6.17 -1.36 5.40
C CYS A 70 -5.00 -2.18 4.80
N ASP A 71 -3.78 -1.89 5.23
CA ASP A 71 -2.64 -2.79 5.03
C ASP A 71 -2.55 -3.76 6.22
N PRO A 72 -2.82 -5.07 6.03
CA PRO A 72 -2.81 -6.02 7.13
C PRO A 72 -1.42 -6.19 7.78
N SER A 73 -0.34 -5.80 7.10
CA SER A 73 1.03 -5.93 7.64
C SER A 73 1.42 -4.83 8.63
N THR A 74 0.68 -3.71 8.63
CA THR A 74 0.93 -2.56 9.51
C THR A 74 -0.27 -2.23 10.40
N TYR A 75 -1.39 -2.95 10.23
CA TYR A 75 -2.58 -2.80 11.07
C TYR A 75 -2.30 -3.26 12.50
N PRO A 76 -2.57 -2.44 13.53
CA PRO A 76 -2.22 -2.77 14.91
C PRO A 76 -3.18 -3.78 15.57
N GLY A 77 -4.40 -3.94 15.04
CA GLY A 77 -5.44 -4.79 15.61
C GLY A 77 -5.50 -6.19 15.02
N ALA A 78 -6.33 -7.05 15.60
CA ALA A 78 -6.57 -8.39 15.08
C ALA A 78 -7.58 -8.36 13.93
N ILE A 79 -7.25 -9.02 12.81
CA ILE A 79 -8.14 -9.18 11.67
C ILE A 79 -8.72 -10.61 11.66
N GLY A 80 -10.04 -10.74 11.83
CA GLY A 80 -10.77 -12.01 11.72
C GLY A 80 -11.28 -12.30 10.30
N VAL A 81 -11.51 -13.57 9.99
CA VAL A 81 -12.03 -14.04 8.70
C VAL A 81 -13.18 -15.03 8.93
N TYR A 82 -14.35 -14.70 8.41
CA TYR A 82 -15.58 -15.47 8.51
C TYR A 82 -16.13 -15.72 7.11
N GLY A 83 -16.41 -16.97 6.75
CA GLY A 83 -17.01 -17.23 5.44
C GLY A 83 -17.21 -18.69 5.15
N GLY A 84 -17.77 -18.98 3.98
CA GLY A 84 -18.02 -20.35 3.56
C GLY A 84 -18.08 -20.50 2.06
N SER A 85 -17.92 -21.74 1.62
CA SER A 85 -18.02 -22.16 0.23
C SER A 85 -18.82 -23.45 0.11
N GLY A 86 -19.46 -23.69 -1.04
CA GLY A 86 -20.12 -24.96 -1.33
C GLY A 86 -19.15 -26.02 -1.86
N ASP A 87 -19.54 -27.30 -1.80
CA ASP A 87 -18.88 -28.36 -2.58
C ASP A 87 -19.39 -28.31 -4.02
N THR A 88 -18.51 -27.97 -4.95
CA THR A 88 -18.84 -27.72 -6.35
C THR A 88 -18.12 -28.66 -7.32
N GLY A 89 -17.64 -29.81 -6.82
CA GLY A 89 -17.09 -30.89 -7.64
C GLY A 89 -15.59 -30.83 -7.94
N HIS A 90 -14.87 -29.80 -7.48
CA HIS A 90 -13.40 -29.71 -7.70
C HIS A 90 -12.64 -30.88 -7.06
N ALA A 91 -13.09 -31.36 -5.89
CA ALA A 91 -12.50 -32.53 -5.23
C ALA A 91 -12.54 -33.78 -6.13
N GLU A 92 -13.62 -33.95 -6.90
CA GLU A 92 -13.77 -35.04 -7.86
C GLU A 92 -12.84 -34.86 -9.06
N VAL A 93 -12.69 -33.63 -9.56
CA VAL A 93 -11.72 -33.32 -10.62
C VAL A 93 -10.30 -33.66 -10.15
N LEU A 94 -9.92 -33.26 -8.93
CA LEU A 94 -8.61 -33.61 -8.37
C LEU A 94 -8.40 -35.12 -8.26
N ARG A 95 -9.44 -35.87 -7.86
CA ARG A 95 -9.38 -37.33 -7.77
C ARG A 95 -9.09 -37.96 -9.13
N ARG A 96 -9.70 -37.47 -10.21
CA ARG A 96 -9.46 -37.94 -11.59
C ARG A 96 -8.05 -37.60 -12.10
N HIS A 97 -7.48 -36.47 -11.66
CA HIS A 97 -6.13 -36.03 -12.04
C HIS A 97 -5.03 -36.45 -11.06
N ARG A 98 -5.30 -37.40 -10.15
CA ARG A 98 -4.34 -37.78 -9.10
C ARG A 98 -2.97 -38.19 -9.65
N SER A 99 -2.93 -38.87 -10.80
CA SER A 99 -1.68 -39.29 -11.45
C SER A 99 -0.78 -38.12 -11.86
N ARG A 100 -1.33 -36.92 -12.10
CA ARG A 100 -0.56 -35.71 -12.44
C ARG A 100 0.16 -35.11 -11.24
N PHE A 101 -0.16 -35.55 -10.02
CA PHE A 101 0.42 -35.04 -8.78
C PHE A 101 0.99 -36.18 -7.90
N PRO A 102 1.98 -36.96 -8.40
CA PRO A 102 2.46 -38.17 -7.73
C PRO A 102 3.07 -37.90 -6.35
N ASN A 103 3.58 -36.68 -6.12
CA ASN A 103 4.19 -36.26 -4.85
C ASN A 103 3.22 -35.54 -3.89
N THR A 104 1.92 -35.54 -4.19
CA THR A 104 0.90 -34.89 -3.35
C THR A 104 0.21 -35.93 -2.46
N SER A 105 0.28 -35.72 -1.15
CA SER A 105 -0.35 -36.59 -0.16
C SER A 105 -1.88 -36.43 -0.14
N GLU A 106 -2.58 -37.42 0.39
CA GLU A 106 -4.04 -37.37 0.56
C GLU A 106 -4.52 -36.17 1.39
N LEU A 107 -3.74 -35.81 2.42
CA LEU A 107 -4.03 -34.64 3.25
C LEU A 107 -3.91 -33.35 2.43
N GLN A 108 -2.91 -33.23 1.56
CA GLN A 108 -2.74 -32.05 0.71
C GLN A 108 -3.89 -31.91 -0.31
N PHE A 109 -4.35 -33.02 -0.90
CA PHE A 109 -5.55 -33.01 -1.75
C PHE A 109 -6.77 -32.50 -0.99
N ARG A 110 -7.02 -33.04 0.22
CA ARG A 110 -8.15 -32.60 1.05
C ARG A 110 -8.05 -31.13 1.44
N MET A 111 -6.86 -30.64 1.79
CA MET A 111 -6.68 -29.22 2.12
C MET A 111 -6.87 -28.30 0.91
N ALA A 112 -6.57 -28.77 -0.30
CA ALA A 112 -6.64 -27.96 -1.51
C ALA A 112 -8.08 -27.70 -1.98
N SER A 113 -9.00 -28.64 -1.74
CA SER A 113 -10.41 -28.55 -2.14
C SER A 113 -11.43 -28.58 -1.00
N GLY A 114 -10.99 -28.81 0.24
CA GLY A 114 -11.88 -28.92 1.39
C GLY A 114 -12.42 -27.56 1.83
N VAL A 115 -13.74 -27.47 1.99
CA VAL A 115 -14.46 -26.27 2.43
C VAL A 115 -13.97 -25.74 3.79
N ASP A 116 -13.44 -26.62 4.64
CA ASP A 116 -12.94 -26.27 5.98
C ASP A 116 -11.77 -25.26 5.95
N PHE A 117 -11.00 -25.24 4.87
CA PHE A 117 -9.72 -24.52 4.80
C PHE A 117 -9.80 -23.15 4.13
N LEU A 118 -10.98 -22.69 3.73
CA LEU A 118 -11.17 -21.42 3.02
C LEU A 118 -10.63 -20.22 3.83
N THR A 119 -11.10 -20.05 5.06
CA THR A 119 -10.80 -18.88 5.90
C THR A 119 -9.42 -18.93 6.55
N SER A 120 -8.99 -20.12 6.99
CA SER A 120 -7.66 -20.34 7.55
C SER A 120 -6.56 -20.14 6.51
N ARG A 121 -6.81 -20.47 5.24
CA ARG A 121 -5.90 -20.18 4.13
C ARG A 121 -5.75 -18.69 3.87
N VAL A 122 -6.84 -17.92 3.92
CA VAL A 122 -6.79 -16.45 3.84
C VAL A 122 -5.95 -15.89 4.98
N SER A 123 -6.24 -16.32 6.21
CA SER A 123 -5.51 -15.86 7.40
C SER A 123 -4.01 -16.16 7.29
N TYR A 124 -3.65 -17.38 6.89
CA TYR A 124 -2.25 -17.77 6.66
C TYR A 124 -1.57 -16.94 5.56
N LYS A 125 -2.22 -16.76 4.41
CA LYS A 125 -1.61 -16.08 3.27
C LYS A 125 -1.51 -14.57 3.42
N LEU A 126 -2.38 -13.97 4.21
CA LEU A 126 -2.41 -12.53 4.46
C LEU A 126 -1.79 -12.13 5.81
N GLY A 127 -1.39 -13.11 6.64
CA GLY A 127 -0.79 -12.86 7.95
C GLY A 127 -1.78 -12.36 9.00
N LEU A 128 -3.05 -12.77 8.92
CA LEU A 128 -4.13 -12.32 9.80
C LEU A 128 -4.18 -13.17 11.07
N THR A 129 -4.36 -12.52 12.22
CA THR A 129 -4.21 -13.13 13.55
C THR A 129 -5.51 -13.25 14.34
N GLY A 130 -6.63 -12.72 13.84
CA GLY A 130 -7.94 -12.89 14.45
C GLY A 130 -8.57 -14.27 14.15
N PRO A 131 -9.82 -14.52 14.60
CA PRO A 131 -10.49 -15.80 14.38
C PRO A 131 -10.66 -16.12 12.90
N ALA A 132 -10.45 -17.37 12.51
CA ALA A 132 -10.66 -17.86 11.15
C ALA A 132 -11.74 -18.96 11.18
N VAL A 133 -12.98 -18.62 10.80
CA VAL A 133 -14.16 -19.46 11.00
C VAL A 133 -14.85 -19.76 9.69
N THR A 134 -14.90 -21.04 9.33
CA THR A 134 -15.72 -21.52 8.22
C THR A 134 -17.16 -21.73 8.67
N VAL A 135 -18.12 -21.12 7.97
CA VAL A 135 -19.57 -21.21 8.24
C VAL A 135 -20.24 -22.03 7.14
N GLN A 136 -21.20 -22.88 7.49
CA GLN A 136 -21.97 -23.71 6.56
C GLN A 136 -23.44 -23.80 6.97
N THR A 137 -24.30 -23.03 6.30
CA THR A 137 -25.75 -23.01 6.52
C THR A 137 -26.52 -22.95 5.20
N ALA A 138 -25.98 -23.61 4.16
CA ALA A 138 -26.48 -23.58 2.78
C ALA A 138 -26.63 -22.14 2.25
N CYS A 139 -27.78 -21.79 1.67
CA CYS A 139 -28.01 -20.48 1.05
C CYS A 139 -27.84 -19.28 2.00
N SER A 140 -27.95 -19.48 3.33
CA SER A 140 -27.76 -18.42 4.34
C SER A 140 -26.31 -18.25 4.81
N THR A 141 -25.39 -19.10 4.34
CA THR A 141 -23.99 -19.20 4.81
C THR A 141 -23.29 -17.85 4.97
N SER A 142 -23.27 -17.04 3.91
CA SER A 142 -22.53 -15.78 3.95
C SER A 142 -23.19 -14.67 4.78
N LEU A 143 -24.52 -14.70 4.96
CA LEU A 143 -25.19 -13.73 5.85
C LEU A 143 -25.03 -14.13 7.32
N VAL A 144 -25.01 -15.44 7.61
CA VAL A 144 -24.62 -15.96 8.93
C VAL A 144 -23.16 -15.63 9.22
N ALA A 145 -22.26 -15.72 8.24
CA ALA A 145 -20.86 -15.30 8.40
C ALA A 145 -20.75 -13.80 8.76
N ILE A 146 -21.55 -12.93 8.14
CA ILE A 146 -21.63 -11.50 8.50
C ILE A 146 -22.14 -11.31 9.92
N HIS A 147 -23.20 -12.03 10.32
CA HIS A 147 -23.70 -12.00 11.70
C HIS A 147 -22.61 -12.41 12.70
N THR A 148 -21.95 -13.54 12.50
CA THR A 148 -20.89 -14.03 13.39
C THR A 148 -19.72 -13.05 13.46
N ALA A 149 -19.31 -12.47 12.33
CA ALA A 149 -18.28 -11.43 12.29
C ALA A 149 -18.67 -10.17 13.09
N ALA A 150 -19.92 -9.73 12.98
CA ALA A 150 -20.43 -8.61 13.76
C ALA A 150 -20.43 -8.92 15.27
N GLN A 151 -20.83 -10.14 15.67
CA GLN A 151 -20.77 -10.55 17.07
C GLN A 151 -19.34 -10.57 17.61
N ALA A 152 -18.38 -11.09 16.84
CA ALA A 152 -16.97 -11.13 17.23
C ALA A 152 -16.37 -9.73 17.42
N LEU A 153 -16.72 -8.77 16.56
CA LEU A 153 -16.33 -7.37 16.72
C LEU A 153 -16.90 -6.76 18.00
N LEU A 154 -18.18 -7.01 18.31
CA LEU A 154 -18.82 -6.53 19.53
C LEU A 154 -18.26 -7.21 20.79
N ALA A 155 -17.83 -8.47 20.68
CA ALA A 155 -17.16 -9.21 21.75
C ALA A 155 -15.69 -8.84 21.94
N GLY A 156 -15.09 -8.07 21.02
CA GLY A 156 -13.67 -7.70 21.07
C GLY A 156 -12.72 -8.84 20.69
N GLU A 157 -13.19 -9.87 19.98
CA GLU A 157 -12.34 -10.98 19.49
C GLU A 157 -11.50 -10.56 18.28
N CYS A 158 -11.92 -9.51 17.57
CA CYS A 158 -11.17 -8.83 16.53
C CYS A 158 -11.53 -7.33 16.45
N ASP A 159 -10.72 -6.58 15.71
CA ASP A 159 -10.88 -5.14 15.50
C ASP A 159 -11.35 -4.81 14.07
N LEU A 160 -11.05 -5.71 13.14
CA LEU A 160 -11.58 -5.75 11.79
C LEU A 160 -11.97 -7.19 11.46
N ALA A 161 -13.11 -7.37 10.77
CA ALA A 161 -13.55 -8.69 10.33
C ALA A 161 -13.83 -8.71 8.84
N LEU A 162 -13.24 -9.67 8.13
CA LEU A 162 -13.64 -10.03 6.77
C LEU A 162 -14.77 -11.05 6.86
N ALA A 163 -15.89 -10.80 6.18
CA ALA A 163 -17.05 -11.69 6.17
C ALA A 163 -17.54 -11.92 4.74
N GLY A 164 -17.89 -13.15 4.37
CA GLY A 164 -18.33 -13.40 2.99
C GLY A 164 -18.67 -14.83 2.65
N GLY A 165 -18.74 -15.12 1.35
CA GLY A 165 -18.92 -16.46 0.82
C GLY A 165 -18.66 -16.54 -0.68
N ILE A 166 -18.53 -17.77 -1.16
CA ILE A 166 -18.24 -18.04 -2.57
C ILE A 166 -18.93 -19.33 -3.03
N THR A 167 -19.45 -19.31 -4.24
CA THR A 167 -19.87 -20.50 -4.99
C THR A 167 -19.33 -20.37 -6.40
N LEU A 168 -18.53 -21.35 -6.85
CA LEU A 168 -18.09 -21.48 -8.23
C LEU A 168 -18.28 -22.93 -8.69
N HIS A 169 -19.23 -23.16 -9.59
CA HIS A 169 -19.49 -24.49 -10.14
C HIS A 169 -18.38 -24.91 -11.12
N VAL A 170 -17.84 -26.12 -10.94
CA VAL A 170 -16.94 -26.73 -11.92
C VAL A 170 -17.77 -27.51 -12.94
N PRO A 171 -17.68 -27.21 -14.26
CA PRO A 171 -18.51 -27.89 -15.24
C PRO A 171 -18.22 -29.39 -15.27
N PHE A 172 -19.21 -30.23 -14.96
CA PHE A 172 -19.08 -31.68 -14.97
C PHE A 172 -20.04 -32.31 -16.01
N PRO A 173 -19.60 -33.32 -16.79
CA PRO A 173 -20.50 -34.05 -17.68
C PRO A 173 -21.59 -34.79 -16.89
N ASP A 174 -22.81 -34.80 -17.40
CA ASP A 174 -23.95 -35.58 -16.88
C ASP A 174 -24.44 -35.21 -15.47
N GLU A 175 -24.30 -33.95 -15.02
CA GLU A 175 -24.98 -33.48 -13.82
C GLU A 175 -26.51 -33.65 -13.96
N PRO A 176 -27.16 -34.45 -13.09
CA PRO A 176 -28.61 -34.59 -13.14
C PRO A 176 -29.25 -33.24 -12.79
N VAL A 177 -30.16 -32.78 -13.66
CA VAL A 177 -31.01 -31.61 -13.35
C VAL A 177 -32.00 -32.04 -12.27
N GLU A 178 -31.90 -31.46 -11.08
CA GLU A 178 -32.86 -31.72 -10.00
C GLU A 178 -34.22 -31.10 -10.36
N ASP A 179 -35.25 -31.96 -10.43
CA ASP A 179 -36.63 -31.54 -10.67
C ASP A 179 -37.18 -30.72 -9.48
N GLY A 180 -37.77 -29.55 -9.77
CA GLY A 180 -38.70 -28.85 -8.86
C GLY A 180 -38.24 -27.55 -8.21
N ILE A 181 -36.93 -27.28 -8.12
CA ILE A 181 -36.39 -25.98 -7.62
C ILE A 181 -35.88 -25.10 -8.76
N ILE A 182 -35.30 -25.71 -9.79
CA ILE A 182 -34.74 -25.01 -10.95
C ILE A 182 -35.85 -24.60 -11.91
N ALA A 183 -35.84 -23.34 -12.33
CA ALA A 183 -36.76 -22.80 -13.32
C ALA A 183 -36.51 -23.48 -14.68
N PRO A 184 -37.54 -24.09 -15.30
CA PRO A 184 -37.37 -24.85 -16.55
C PRO A 184 -37.02 -23.97 -17.75
N ASP A 185 -37.29 -22.67 -17.68
CA ASP A 185 -37.00 -21.70 -18.72
C ASP A 185 -35.73 -20.88 -18.44
N GLY A 186 -34.99 -21.20 -17.38
CA GLY A 186 -33.69 -20.58 -17.10
C GLY A 186 -33.77 -19.16 -16.56
N HIS A 187 -34.90 -18.74 -15.98
CA HIS A 187 -35.08 -17.39 -15.44
C HIS A 187 -35.63 -17.40 -14.01
N CYS A 188 -35.03 -16.60 -13.12
CA CYS A 188 -35.53 -16.37 -11.77
C CYS A 188 -36.46 -15.15 -11.79
N ARG A 189 -37.75 -15.35 -11.48
CA ARG A 189 -38.77 -14.28 -11.48
C ARG A 189 -39.34 -14.07 -10.09
N ALA A 190 -38.52 -13.56 -9.19
CA ALA A 190 -38.94 -13.27 -7.83
C ALA A 190 -40.18 -12.37 -7.82
N PHE A 191 -41.21 -12.81 -7.10
CA PHE A 191 -42.48 -12.10 -6.86
C PHE A 191 -43.44 -11.97 -8.05
N ASP A 192 -43.07 -12.44 -9.23
CA ASP A 192 -43.91 -12.38 -10.42
C ASP A 192 -44.94 -13.52 -10.47
N ALA A 193 -46.10 -13.29 -11.08
CA ALA A 193 -47.13 -14.30 -11.29
C ALA A 193 -46.64 -15.53 -12.11
N ALA A 194 -45.62 -15.34 -12.95
CA ALA A 194 -44.99 -16.39 -13.75
C ALA A 194 -43.78 -17.05 -13.08
N ALA A 195 -43.56 -16.83 -11.78
CA ALA A 195 -42.51 -17.49 -10.99
C ALA A 195 -42.62 -19.03 -11.04
N ARG A 196 -41.52 -19.71 -11.40
CA ARG A 196 -41.46 -21.18 -11.61
C ARG A 196 -40.23 -21.86 -11.01
N GLY A 197 -39.41 -21.14 -10.25
CA GLY A 197 -38.16 -21.64 -9.68
C GLY A 197 -37.03 -20.62 -9.76
N THR A 198 -35.83 -21.08 -9.40
CA THR A 198 -34.59 -20.28 -9.42
C THR A 198 -33.65 -20.74 -10.54
N VAL A 199 -32.59 -19.96 -10.79
CA VAL A 199 -31.48 -20.32 -11.68
C VAL A 199 -30.23 -20.51 -10.82
N ALA A 200 -29.38 -21.47 -11.14
CA ALA A 200 -28.08 -21.61 -10.48
C ALA A 200 -27.15 -20.48 -10.93
N GLY A 201 -26.47 -19.82 -10.00
CA GLY A 201 -25.51 -18.76 -10.28
C GLY A 201 -24.18 -19.02 -9.59
N ASP A 202 -23.11 -18.42 -10.12
CA ASP A 202 -21.81 -18.37 -9.48
C ASP A 202 -21.52 -16.97 -8.93
N GLY A 203 -20.79 -16.87 -7.84
CA GLY A 203 -20.44 -15.56 -7.30
C GLY A 203 -19.57 -15.64 -6.07
N ALA A 204 -18.87 -14.54 -5.81
CA ALA A 204 -18.04 -14.35 -4.63
C ALA A 204 -18.25 -12.96 -4.06
N GLY A 205 -18.30 -12.85 -2.73
CA GLY A 205 -18.37 -11.56 -2.05
C GLY A 205 -17.64 -11.60 -0.72
N VAL A 206 -16.90 -10.53 -0.41
CA VAL A 206 -16.26 -10.29 0.89
C VAL A 206 -16.51 -8.84 1.32
N VAL A 207 -16.96 -8.65 2.55
CA VAL A 207 -17.12 -7.34 3.19
C VAL A 207 -16.12 -7.21 4.33
N ALA A 208 -15.66 -5.99 4.58
CA ALA A 208 -14.84 -5.65 5.74
C ALA A 208 -15.71 -4.89 6.73
N LEU A 209 -15.75 -5.34 7.98
CA LEU A 209 -16.58 -4.82 9.05
C LEU A 209 -15.68 -4.33 10.18
N LYS A 210 -16.08 -3.23 10.81
CA LYS A 210 -15.47 -2.64 12.01
C LYS A 210 -16.57 -2.10 12.90
N ARG A 211 -16.28 -1.92 14.19
CA ARG A 211 -17.14 -1.12 15.08
C ARG A 211 -17.19 0.32 14.54
N LEU A 212 -18.36 0.95 14.63
CA LEU A 212 -18.58 2.28 14.02
C LEU A 212 -17.62 3.33 14.58
N ASP A 213 -17.44 3.36 15.90
CA ASP A 213 -16.53 4.31 16.57
C ASP A 213 -15.08 4.15 16.09
N ASP A 214 -14.62 2.91 15.91
CA ASP A 214 -13.27 2.62 15.40
C ASP A 214 -13.13 3.01 13.93
N ALA A 215 -14.17 2.81 13.11
CA ALA A 215 -14.17 3.24 11.71
C ALA A 215 -14.12 4.77 11.58
N VAL A 216 -14.82 5.49 12.47
CA VAL A 216 -14.77 6.96 12.55
C VAL A 216 -13.39 7.44 13.02
N ALA A 217 -12.83 6.81 14.07
CA ALA A 217 -11.51 7.16 14.59
C ALA A 217 -10.41 6.95 13.53
N ASP A 218 -10.47 5.85 12.78
CA ASP A 218 -9.50 5.51 11.73
C ASP A 218 -9.77 6.24 10.40
N ARG A 219 -10.80 7.08 10.35
CA ARG A 219 -11.23 7.87 9.19
C ARG A 219 -11.51 7.00 7.96
N ASP A 220 -12.11 5.84 8.19
CA ASP A 220 -12.45 4.88 7.14
C ASP A 220 -13.63 5.37 6.27
N ARG A 221 -13.69 4.88 5.03
CA ARG A 221 -14.92 4.99 4.24
C ARG A 221 -15.98 4.05 4.81
N ILE A 222 -16.98 4.61 5.47
CA ILE A 222 -18.18 3.89 5.89
C ILE A 222 -19.19 3.89 4.74
N PHE A 223 -19.61 2.73 4.26
CA PHE A 223 -20.64 2.59 3.22
C PHE A 223 -22.06 2.52 3.80
N ALA A 224 -22.22 1.74 4.88
CA ALA A 224 -23.46 1.57 5.64
C ALA A 224 -23.10 1.09 7.06
N VAL A 225 -24.08 1.13 7.96
CA VAL A 225 -23.97 0.64 9.34
C VAL A 225 -24.88 -0.56 9.52
N VAL A 226 -24.38 -1.64 10.12
CA VAL A 226 -25.21 -2.76 10.58
C VAL A 226 -25.77 -2.40 11.95
N LEU A 227 -27.07 -2.13 12.04
CA LEU A 227 -27.71 -1.78 13.32
C LEU A 227 -28.09 -3.03 14.13
N GLY A 228 -28.54 -4.08 13.45
CA GLY A 228 -28.99 -5.31 14.08
C GLY A 228 -28.92 -6.48 13.11
N SER A 229 -28.65 -7.67 13.65
CA SER A 229 -28.72 -8.92 12.88
C SER A 229 -29.15 -10.07 13.78
N ALA A 230 -29.89 -11.03 13.22
CA ALA A 230 -30.33 -12.20 13.96
C ALA A 230 -30.33 -13.44 13.08
N VAL A 231 -30.09 -14.59 13.72
CA VAL A 231 -30.09 -15.92 13.09
C VAL A 231 -30.94 -16.86 13.95
N ASN A 232 -31.78 -17.68 13.33
CA ASN A 232 -32.53 -18.73 14.01
C ASN A 232 -32.68 -20.00 13.13
N ASN A 233 -33.49 -20.96 13.57
CA ASN A 233 -33.87 -22.11 12.76
C ASN A 233 -35.38 -22.39 12.82
N ASP A 234 -35.96 -22.84 11.71
CA ASP A 234 -37.38 -23.19 11.59
C ASP A 234 -37.83 -24.35 12.50
N GLY A 235 -36.89 -25.21 12.92
CA GLY A 235 -37.19 -26.39 13.71
C GLY A 235 -38.15 -27.36 13.00
N ALA A 236 -38.95 -28.08 13.78
CA ALA A 236 -39.89 -29.08 13.28
C ALA A 236 -41.26 -28.51 12.84
N GLY A 237 -41.48 -27.19 12.98
CA GLY A 237 -42.78 -26.53 12.72
C GLY A 237 -43.15 -26.34 11.25
N LYS A 238 -42.54 -27.10 10.34
CA LYS A 238 -42.67 -26.98 8.89
C LYS A 238 -43.04 -28.33 8.27
N VAL A 239 -43.68 -28.30 7.11
CA VAL A 239 -44.25 -29.49 6.44
C VAL A 239 -43.22 -30.52 5.95
N GLY A 240 -41.93 -30.16 5.92
CA GLY A 240 -40.84 -31.04 5.55
C GLY A 240 -39.48 -30.36 5.76
N PHE A 241 -38.39 -31.12 5.67
CA PHE A 241 -37.04 -30.61 5.94
C PHE A 241 -36.66 -29.38 5.09
N THR A 242 -37.01 -29.43 3.79
CA THR A 242 -36.70 -28.40 2.79
C THR A 242 -37.75 -27.28 2.72
N ALA A 243 -38.88 -27.42 3.41
CA ALA A 243 -39.94 -26.41 3.37
C ALA A 243 -39.57 -25.17 4.22
N PRO A 244 -39.92 -23.95 3.81
CA PRO A 244 -39.72 -22.76 4.64
C PRO A 244 -40.83 -22.61 5.70
N SER A 245 -40.56 -21.83 6.77
CA SER A 245 -41.53 -21.49 7.83
C SER A 245 -41.82 -19.99 7.89
N VAL A 246 -43.09 -19.60 7.87
CA VAL A 246 -43.51 -18.20 8.08
C VAL A 246 -43.10 -17.70 9.47
N ASP A 247 -43.30 -18.53 10.50
CA ASP A 247 -43.00 -18.16 11.89
C ASP A 247 -41.51 -18.08 12.16
N GLY A 248 -40.73 -19.02 11.61
CA GLY A 248 -39.28 -19.02 11.72
C GLY A 248 -38.67 -17.77 11.11
N GLN A 249 -39.04 -17.46 9.87
CA GLN A 249 -38.58 -16.25 9.17
C GLN A 249 -39.01 -14.97 9.89
N ALA A 250 -40.28 -14.85 10.28
CA ALA A 250 -40.76 -13.68 10.99
C ALA A 250 -40.05 -13.50 12.34
N GLY A 251 -39.72 -14.59 13.03
CA GLY A 251 -38.95 -14.56 14.27
C GLY A 251 -37.54 -13.99 14.09
N ALA A 252 -36.83 -14.36 13.02
CA ALA A 252 -35.50 -13.81 12.72
C ALA A 252 -35.58 -12.33 12.38
N VAL A 253 -36.57 -11.91 11.58
CA VAL A 253 -36.77 -10.50 11.21
C VAL A 253 -37.09 -9.65 12.44
N ARG A 254 -38.05 -10.07 13.30
CA ARG A 254 -38.37 -9.34 14.54
C ARG A 254 -37.16 -9.21 15.45
N ALA A 255 -36.42 -10.30 15.67
CA ALA A 255 -35.24 -10.26 16.52
C ALA A 255 -34.17 -9.29 16.01
N ALA A 256 -33.97 -9.20 14.70
CA ALA A 256 -33.04 -8.24 14.10
C ALA A 256 -33.53 -6.79 14.22
N LEU A 257 -34.84 -6.54 14.05
CA LEU A 257 -35.46 -5.21 14.24
C LEU A 257 -35.38 -4.76 15.70
N ASP A 258 -35.66 -5.66 16.65
CA ASP A 258 -35.57 -5.40 18.08
C ASP A 258 -34.13 -5.04 18.49
N LEU A 259 -33.14 -5.79 18.00
CA LEU A 259 -31.72 -5.49 18.22
C LEU A 259 -31.29 -4.17 17.58
N ALA A 260 -31.81 -3.84 16.41
CA ALA A 260 -31.54 -2.57 15.74
C ALA A 260 -32.19 -1.37 16.46
N GLY A 261 -33.26 -1.59 17.23
CA GLY A 261 -33.96 -0.53 17.97
C GLY A 261 -34.65 0.49 17.05
N VAL A 262 -35.12 0.07 15.88
CA VAL A 262 -35.73 0.95 14.87
C VAL A 262 -37.20 0.63 14.62
N ASP A 263 -38.00 1.64 14.30
CA ASP A 263 -39.38 1.46 13.85
C ASP A 263 -39.40 0.82 12.45
N PRO A 264 -40.10 -0.32 12.22
CA PRO A 264 -40.20 -0.96 10.91
C PRO A 264 -40.69 -0.03 9.79
N ARG A 265 -41.46 1.01 10.11
CA ARG A 265 -41.90 2.05 9.14
C ARG A 265 -40.76 2.84 8.50
N THR A 266 -39.57 2.78 9.10
CA THR A 266 -38.38 3.47 8.59
C THR A 266 -37.55 2.62 7.63
N ILE A 267 -37.88 1.33 7.48
CA ILE A 267 -37.24 0.46 6.50
C ILE A 267 -37.85 0.77 5.13
N GLY A 268 -37.06 1.38 4.25
CA GLY A 268 -37.49 1.78 2.92
C GLY A 268 -37.23 0.72 1.84
N TYR A 269 -36.40 -0.28 2.14
CA TYR A 269 -36.04 -1.33 1.20
C TYR A 269 -35.80 -2.66 1.91
N VAL A 270 -36.23 -3.77 1.32
CA VAL A 270 -35.82 -5.12 1.72
C VAL A 270 -35.25 -5.84 0.50
N GLU A 271 -33.97 -6.21 0.60
CA GLU A 271 -33.36 -7.22 -0.25
C GLU A 271 -33.75 -8.60 0.29
N ALA A 272 -34.68 -9.24 -0.39
CA ALA A 272 -35.24 -10.52 -0.01
C ALA A 272 -34.32 -11.70 -0.39
N HIS A 273 -34.65 -12.86 0.15
CA HIS A 273 -34.13 -14.12 -0.36
C HIS A 273 -34.70 -14.40 -1.75
N GLY A 274 -36.00 -14.19 -1.99
CA GLY A 274 -36.66 -14.07 -3.29
C GLY A 274 -36.11 -14.97 -4.38
N THR A 275 -36.40 -16.27 -4.29
CA THR A 275 -35.89 -17.30 -5.23
C THR A 275 -36.77 -17.49 -6.46
N GLY A 276 -37.91 -16.79 -6.56
CA GLY A 276 -38.81 -16.98 -7.70
C GLY A 276 -39.55 -18.31 -7.63
N THR A 277 -39.70 -18.88 -6.43
CA THR A 277 -40.40 -20.15 -6.25
C THR A 277 -41.88 -19.90 -5.94
N PRO A 278 -42.82 -20.68 -6.51
CA PRO A 278 -44.26 -20.47 -6.30
C PRO A 278 -44.71 -20.53 -4.83
N VAL A 279 -43.97 -21.27 -4.00
CA VAL A 279 -44.27 -21.46 -2.56
C VAL A 279 -43.42 -20.54 -1.68
N GLY A 280 -42.14 -20.35 -2.01
CA GLY A 280 -41.21 -19.59 -1.17
C GLY A 280 -41.52 -18.10 -1.14
N ASP A 281 -41.78 -17.48 -2.29
CA ASP A 281 -42.01 -16.03 -2.37
C ASP A 281 -43.25 -15.60 -1.54
N PRO A 282 -44.42 -16.27 -1.62
CA PRO A 282 -45.55 -15.99 -0.72
C PRO A 282 -45.26 -16.20 0.76
N ILE A 283 -44.45 -17.19 1.12
CA ILE A 283 -44.08 -17.44 2.52
C ILE A 283 -43.20 -16.30 3.05
N GLU A 284 -42.24 -15.85 2.25
CA GLU A 284 -41.34 -14.76 2.63
C GLU A 284 -42.08 -13.43 2.80
N VAL A 285 -42.94 -13.04 1.86
CA VAL A 285 -43.73 -11.79 1.98
C VAL A 285 -44.65 -11.83 3.20
N ARG A 286 -45.31 -12.98 3.47
CA ARG A 286 -46.13 -13.13 4.67
C ARG A 286 -45.28 -13.05 5.94
N ALA A 287 -44.09 -13.64 5.97
CA ALA A 287 -43.20 -13.59 7.12
C ALA A 287 -42.73 -12.16 7.41
N LEU A 288 -42.31 -11.43 6.38
CA LEU A 288 -41.91 -10.02 6.49
C LEU A 288 -43.07 -9.15 6.96
N THR A 289 -44.27 -9.31 6.38
CA THR A 289 -45.48 -8.58 6.80
C THR A 289 -45.82 -8.86 8.26
N LYS A 290 -45.75 -10.14 8.67
CA LYS A 290 -45.97 -10.56 10.06
C LYS A 290 -44.89 -10.05 11.03
N ALA A 291 -43.70 -9.71 10.54
CA ALA A 291 -42.61 -9.21 11.38
C ALA A 291 -42.62 -7.68 11.52
N PHE A 292 -43.06 -6.97 10.48
CA PHE A 292 -43.16 -5.51 10.52
C PHE A 292 -44.30 -5.04 11.42
N GLU A 293 -45.42 -5.76 11.45
CA GLU A 293 -46.58 -5.47 12.32
C GLU A 293 -47.04 -3.99 12.21
N VAL A 294 -47.19 -3.51 10.98
CA VAL A 294 -47.66 -2.15 10.65
C VAL A 294 -48.91 -2.20 9.76
N ASP A 295 -49.78 -1.20 9.89
CA ASP A 295 -51.01 -1.09 9.11
C ASP A 295 -50.77 -0.40 7.74
N GLU A 296 -49.71 0.41 7.64
CA GLU A 296 -49.36 1.14 6.43
C GLU A 296 -48.90 0.19 5.31
N THR A 297 -49.39 0.42 4.10
CA THR A 297 -49.11 -0.43 2.93
C THR A 297 -48.22 0.27 1.90
N GLY A 298 -47.47 -0.52 1.14
CA GLY A 298 -46.75 -0.07 -0.06
C GLY A 298 -45.66 1.01 0.14
N PHE A 299 -45.11 1.16 1.34
CA PHE A 299 -44.05 2.15 1.60
C PHE A 299 -42.63 1.57 1.50
N CYS A 300 -42.46 0.25 1.63
CA CYS A 300 -41.17 -0.41 1.57
C CYS A 300 -40.97 -1.08 0.21
N LEU A 301 -39.89 -0.75 -0.48
CA LEU A 301 -39.52 -1.45 -1.71
C LEU A 301 -39.04 -2.87 -1.38
N LEU A 302 -39.39 -3.84 -2.22
CA LEU A 302 -38.97 -5.23 -2.11
C LEU A 302 -38.33 -5.68 -3.42
N GLY A 303 -37.18 -6.34 -3.34
CA GLY A 303 -36.47 -6.86 -4.51
C GLY A 303 -35.56 -8.03 -4.19
N SER A 304 -35.01 -8.65 -5.24
CA SER A 304 -34.04 -9.76 -5.13
C SER A 304 -32.98 -9.63 -6.21
N VAL A 305 -31.71 -9.78 -5.84
CA VAL A 305 -30.58 -9.81 -6.77
C VAL A 305 -30.60 -11.05 -7.66
N LYS A 306 -31.31 -12.11 -7.25
CA LYS A 306 -31.33 -13.39 -7.96
C LYS A 306 -31.98 -13.29 -9.34
N THR A 307 -32.84 -12.29 -9.56
CA THR A 307 -33.40 -12.00 -10.87
C THR A 307 -32.34 -11.50 -11.87
N ASN A 308 -31.22 -10.96 -11.38
CA ASN A 308 -30.12 -10.49 -12.22
C ASN A 308 -29.06 -11.59 -12.42
N ILE A 309 -28.68 -12.31 -11.37
CA ILE A 309 -27.47 -13.15 -11.40
C ILE A 309 -27.71 -14.62 -11.05
N GLY A 310 -28.97 -15.03 -10.87
CA GLY A 310 -29.31 -16.33 -10.34
C GLY A 310 -28.99 -16.47 -8.85
N HIS A 311 -29.16 -17.68 -8.33
CA HIS A 311 -28.89 -18.02 -6.94
C HIS A 311 -27.45 -18.50 -6.79
N THR A 312 -26.63 -17.66 -6.17
CA THR A 312 -25.20 -17.87 -5.91
C THR A 312 -24.92 -18.67 -4.63
N ASP A 313 -25.83 -19.57 -4.26
CA ASP A 313 -25.78 -20.44 -3.07
C ASP A 313 -25.10 -19.82 -1.82
N ALA A 314 -23.92 -20.29 -1.42
CA ALA A 314 -23.21 -19.84 -0.23
C ALA A 314 -22.87 -18.34 -0.26
N ALA A 315 -22.72 -17.74 -1.44
CA ALA A 315 -22.47 -16.31 -1.65
C ALA A 315 -23.75 -15.45 -1.73
N ALA A 316 -24.94 -16.04 -1.74
CA ALA A 316 -26.19 -15.32 -1.97
C ALA A 316 -26.45 -14.22 -0.92
N GLY A 317 -26.19 -14.52 0.35
CA GLY A 317 -26.38 -13.58 1.46
C GLY A 317 -25.49 -12.34 1.34
N VAL A 318 -24.18 -12.51 1.12
CA VAL A 318 -23.25 -11.38 0.99
C VAL A 318 -23.48 -10.56 -0.28
N ILE A 319 -23.92 -11.18 -1.38
CA ILE A 319 -24.20 -10.43 -2.61
C ILE A 319 -25.47 -9.59 -2.47
N GLY A 320 -26.53 -10.13 -1.84
CA GLY A 320 -27.71 -9.36 -1.45
C GLY A 320 -27.35 -8.20 -0.51
N PHE A 321 -26.52 -8.48 0.51
CA PHE A 321 -25.99 -7.46 1.40
C PHE A 321 -25.25 -6.35 0.64
N ILE A 322 -24.35 -6.69 -0.28
CA ILE A 322 -23.62 -5.71 -1.09
C ILE A 322 -24.59 -4.86 -1.93
N LYS A 323 -25.60 -5.46 -2.56
CA LYS A 323 -26.63 -4.72 -3.31
C LYS A 323 -27.36 -3.71 -2.42
N ALA A 324 -27.80 -4.12 -1.24
CA ALA A 324 -28.49 -3.24 -0.29
C ALA A 324 -27.59 -2.10 0.20
N VAL A 325 -26.32 -2.38 0.51
CA VAL A 325 -25.32 -1.35 0.87
C VAL A 325 -25.10 -0.37 -0.28
N LEU A 326 -24.95 -0.85 -1.51
CA LEU A 326 -24.81 0.01 -2.69
C LEU A 326 -26.06 0.86 -2.93
N ALA A 327 -27.25 0.33 -2.67
CA ALA A 327 -28.49 1.10 -2.79
C ALA A 327 -28.56 2.29 -1.81
N LEU A 328 -28.10 2.08 -0.57
CA LEU A 328 -27.94 3.15 0.43
C LEU A 328 -26.87 4.17 0.00
N ASP A 329 -25.69 3.68 -0.42
CA ASP A 329 -24.53 4.50 -0.82
C ASP A 329 -24.82 5.37 -2.04
N ARG A 330 -25.57 4.84 -3.02
CA ARG A 330 -25.85 5.47 -4.33
C ARG A 330 -27.22 6.12 -4.41
N GLU A 331 -27.97 6.12 -3.31
CA GLU A 331 -29.26 6.79 -3.23
C GLU A 331 -30.28 6.32 -4.28
N LEU A 332 -30.26 5.02 -4.58
CA LEU A 332 -31.04 4.42 -5.67
C LEU A 332 -31.31 2.94 -5.37
N VAL A 333 -32.55 2.49 -5.51
CA VAL A 333 -32.90 1.06 -5.44
C VAL A 333 -33.02 0.50 -6.87
N PRO A 334 -32.19 -0.47 -7.28
CA PRO A 334 -32.32 -1.11 -8.59
C PRO A 334 -33.65 -1.85 -8.76
N GLY A 335 -34.19 -1.89 -9.99
CA GLY A 335 -35.41 -2.60 -10.30
C GLY A 335 -35.24 -4.13 -10.22
N THR A 336 -36.35 -4.84 -9.96
CA THR A 336 -36.41 -6.31 -10.00
C THR A 336 -36.67 -6.75 -11.45
N VAL A 337 -35.73 -7.50 -12.02
CA VAL A 337 -35.81 -7.96 -13.42
C VAL A 337 -36.88 -9.06 -13.54
N HIS A 338 -37.53 -9.16 -14.71
CA HIS A 338 -38.63 -10.10 -15.00
C HIS A 338 -39.90 -9.94 -14.16
N TYR A 339 -40.08 -8.79 -13.50
CA TYR A 339 -41.31 -8.46 -12.80
C TYR A 339 -42.28 -7.69 -13.73
N GLU A 340 -43.35 -8.36 -14.16
CA GLU A 340 -44.42 -7.81 -14.99
C GLU A 340 -45.73 -7.66 -14.22
N SER A 341 -46.10 -8.66 -13.41
CA SER A 341 -47.34 -8.65 -12.65
C SER A 341 -47.21 -9.41 -11.32
N PRO A 342 -47.80 -8.92 -10.22
CA PRO A 342 -47.61 -9.51 -8.90
C PRO A 342 -48.22 -10.90 -8.83
N ASN A 343 -47.51 -11.86 -8.21
CA ASN A 343 -48.11 -13.12 -7.81
C ASN A 343 -49.24 -12.84 -6.79
N PRO A 344 -50.50 -13.25 -7.08
CA PRO A 344 -51.65 -12.90 -6.24
C PRO A 344 -51.55 -13.50 -4.82
N LEU A 345 -50.77 -14.57 -4.63
CA LEU A 345 -50.56 -15.20 -3.32
C LEU A 345 -49.68 -14.37 -2.37
N LEU A 346 -49.02 -13.32 -2.87
CA LEU A 346 -48.20 -12.42 -2.06
C LEU A 346 -49.04 -11.41 -1.27
N GLU A 347 -50.27 -11.14 -1.72
CA GLU A 347 -51.18 -10.16 -1.10
C GLU A 347 -50.55 -8.76 -0.93
N LEU A 348 -49.74 -8.31 -1.91
CA LEU A 348 -48.96 -7.06 -1.80
C LEU A 348 -49.81 -5.82 -1.48
N GLY A 349 -51.04 -5.76 -1.99
CA GLY A 349 -51.96 -4.64 -1.75
C GLY A 349 -52.36 -4.43 -0.28
N SER A 350 -52.20 -5.45 0.56
CA SER A 350 -52.40 -5.40 2.01
C SER A 350 -51.10 -5.55 2.80
N SER A 351 -49.94 -5.45 2.13
CA SER A 351 -48.63 -5.56 2.75
C SER A 351 -47.89 -4.21 2.77
N PRO A 352 -46.87 -4.05 3.64
CA PRO A 352 -45.96 -2.90 3.59
C PRO A 352 -45.17 -2.76 2.28
N PHE A 353 -45.15 -3.81 1.45
CA PHE A 353 -44.17 -3.97 0.38
C PHE A 353 -44.70 -3.59 -1.01
N THR A 354 -43.81 -3.09 -1.86
CA THR A 354 -44.05 -2.88 -3.29
C THR A 354 -42.86 -3.35 -4.10
N VAL A 355 -43.12 -4.05 -5.20
CA VAL A 355 -42.09 -4.51 -6.15
C VAL A 355 -42.21 -3.68 -7.42
N THR A 356 -41.06 -3.28 -7.97
CA THR A 356 -40.95 -2.48 -9.20
C THR A 356 -39.84 -3.04 -10.08
N SER A 357 -40.08 -3.03 -11.39
CA SER A 357 -39.06 -3.34 -12.41
C SER A 357 -38.22 -2.13 -12.79
N ALA A 358 -38.62 -0.92 -12.38
CA ALA A 358 -37.87 0.31 -12.62
C ALA A 358 -36.96 0.65 -11.44
N ALA A 359 -35.74 1.10 -11.75
CA ALA A 359 -34.85 1.68 -10.74
C ALA A 359 -35.50 2.93 -10.12
N THR A 360 -35.49 3.02 -8.78
CA THR A 360 -36.22 4.02 -8.02
C THR A 360 -35.25 4.89 -7.22
N PRO A 361 -35.22 6.23 -7.42
CA PRO A 361 -34.43 7.15 -6.61
C PRO A 361 -34.79 7.02 -5.13
N TRP A 362 -33.78 7.03 -4.27
CA TRP A 362 -33.94 6.92 -2.83
C TRP A 362 -33.09 7.98 -2.13
N PRO A 363 -33.39 9.29 -2.31
CA PRO A 363 -32.54 10.38 -1.82
C PRO A 363 -32.47 10.45 -0.30
N ARG A 364 -31.38 11.03 0.23
CA ARG A 364 -31.26 11.37 1.66
C ARG A 364 -32.43 12.23 2.15
N SER A 365 -32.80 12.04 3.41
CA SER A 365 -33.86 12.82 4.09
C SER A 365 -33.43 13.16 5.52
N ASP A 366 -34.29 13.86 6.28
CA ASP A 366 -34.07 14.12 7.71
C ASP A 366 -34.04 12.83 8.56
N ARG A 367 -34.53 11.71 8.01
CA ARG A 367 -34.44 10.39 8.63
C ARG A 367 -33.44 9.53 7.87
N PRO A 368 -32.60 8.75 8.59
CA PRO A 368 -31.70 7.80 7.95
C PRO A 368 -32.47 6.77 7.13
N ARG A 369 -32.01 6.54 5.91
CA ARG A 369 -32.49 5.43 5.07
C ARG A 369 -32.02 4.11 5.66
N ARG A 370 -32.93 3.14 5.68
CA ARG A 370 -32.67 1.81 6.24
C ARG A 370 -33.13 0.71 5.29
N ALA A 371 -32.36 -0.37 5.26
CA ALA A 371 -32.65 -1.55 4.45
C ALA A 371 -32.62 -2.83 5.28
N GLY A 372 -33.51 -3.78 4.97
CA GLY A 372 -33.42 -5.16 5.46
C GLY A 372 -32.74 -6.06 4.42
N VAL A 373 -32.02 -7.08 4.87
CA VAL A 373 -31.45 -8.13 4.02
C VAL A 373 -31.84 -9.49 4.59
N ASN A 374 -32.52 -10.31 3.79
CA ASN A 374 -32.97 -11.64 4.19
C ASN A 374 -32.19 -12.74 3.47
N SER A 375 -31.73 -13.76 4.19
CA SER A 375 -31.15 -14.96 3.58
C SER A 375 -31.58 -16.23 4.31
N LEU A 376 -32.13 -17.18 3.56
CA LEU A 376 -32.87 -18.32 4.07
C LEU A 376 -32.23 -19.61 3.58
N GLY A 377 -31.67 -20.41 4.49
CA GLY A 377 -30.99 -21.66 4.15
C GLY A 377 -31.97 -22.83 4.04
N ILE A 378 -31.75 -23.71 3.07
CA ILE A 378 -32.41 -25.03 3.05
C ILE A 378 -32.07 -25.77 4.36
N GLY A 379 -33.06 -26.45 4.95
CA GLY A 379 -32.95 -26.97 6.32
C GLY A 379 -33.43 -25.99 7.40
N GLY A 380 -33.65 -24.70 7.06
CA GLY A 380 -34.42 -23.74 7.85
C GLY A 380 -33.62 -22.75 8.67
N THR A 381 -32.31 -22.59 8.43
CA THR A 381 -31.52 -21.55 9.10
C THR A 381 -31.78 -20.21 8.44
N ASN A 382 -32.46 -19.31 9.14
CA ASN A 382 -32.83 -17.98 8.66
C ASN A 382 -31.88 -16.93 9.22
N ALA A 383 -31.46 -15.97 8.39
CA ALA A 383 -30.66 -14.82 8.81
C ALA A 383 -31.30 -13.52 8.28
N HIS A 384 -31.38 -12.51 9.14
CA HIS A 384 -31.82 -11.17 8.78
C HIS A 384 -30.86 -10.11 9.30
N VAL A 385 -30.62 -9.06 8.50
CA VAL A 385 -29.76 -7.92 8.84
C VAL A 385 -30.50 -6.61 8.56
N VAL A 386 -30.43 -5.68 9.51
CA VAL A 386 -30.91 -4.30 9.36
C VAL A 386 -29.71 -3.37 9.15
N LEU A 387 -29.74 -2.65 8.03
CA LEU A 387 -28.75 -1.68 7.61
C LEU A 387 -29.27 -0.26 7.73
N GLU A 388 -28.39 0.68 8.03
CA GLU A 388 -28.62 2.12 7.97
C GLU A 388 -27.57 2.80 7.08
N GLU A 389 -27.95 3.88 6.41
CA GLU A 389 -27.01 4.67 5.64
C GLU A 389 -25.85 5.23 6.49
N ALA A 390 -24.68 5.42 5.86
CA ALA A 390 -23.52 5.94 6.56
C ALA A 390 -23.73 7.39 7.07
N PRO A 391 -23.18 7.73 8.26
CA PRO A 391 -23.13 9.11 8.73
C PRO A 391 -22.32 9.98 7.74
N PRO A 392 -22.62 11.29 7.67
CA PRO A 392 -21.87 12.20 6.80
C PRO A 392 -20.40 12.26 7.24
N PRO A 393 -19.44 12.24 6.29
CA PRO A 393 -18.03 12.31 6.64
C PRO A 393 -17.64 13.72 7.11
N VAL A 394 -16.81 13.82 8.15
CA VAL A 394 -16.17 15.07 8.56
C VAL A 394 -14.84 15.18 7.82
N ARG A 395 -14.72 16.12 6.88
CA ARG A 395 -13.49 16.34 6.08
C ARG A 395 -12.99 17.76 6.23
N SER A 396 -11.67 17.94 6.24
CA SER A 396 -11.04 19.25 6.10
C SER A 396 -10.19 19.30 4.84
N ALA A 397 -10.02 20.51 4.29
CA ALA A 397 -9.06 20.72 3.21
C ALA A 397 -7.65 20.32 3.66
N GLY A 398 -6.89 19.73 2.73
CA GLY A 398 -5.47 19.46 2.90
C GLY A 398 -4.59 20.53 2.29
N ARG A 399 -3.29 20.26 2.29
CA ARG A 399 -2.27 21.05 1.59
C ARG A 399 -2.57 21.16 0.07
N PRO A 400 -2.14 22.24 -0.60
CA PRO A 400 -2.41 22.45 -2.03
C PRO A 400 -1.82 21.36 -2.94
N TYR A 401 -0.65 20.82 -2.60
CA TYR A 401 0.03 19.76 -3.35
C TYR A 401 0.02 18.45 -2.58
N GLN A 402 -0.22 17.35 -3.28
CA GLN A 402 -0.36 16.03 -2.70
C GLN A 402 0.65 15.06 -3.31
N LEU A 403 1.31 14.28 -2.47
CA LEU A 403 2.21 13.19 -2.87
C LEU A 403 1.40 11.89 -2.99
N LEU A 404 1.33 11.33 -4.20
CA LEU A 404 0.63 10.07 -4.48
C LEU A 404 1.65 8.95 -4.69
N PRO A 405 1.96 8.14 -3.66
CA PRO A 405 2.81 6.97 -3.81
C PRO A 405 2.04 5.82 -4.44
N VAL A 406 2.68 5.07 -5.34
CA VAL A 406 2.16 3.83 -5.91
C VAL A 406 3.26 2.79 -5.87
N SER A 407 2.90 1.56 -5.48
CA SER A 407 3.84 0.46 -5.47
C SER A 407 3.22 -0.83 -6.00
N ALA A 408 4.07 -1.69 -6.56
CA ALA A 408 3.69 -3.03 -6.99
C ALA A 408 4.86 -4.01 -6.89
N ARG A 409 4.62 -5.32 -7.09
CA ARG A 409 5.69 -6.33 -7.09
C ARG A 409 6.57 -6.33 -8.35
N GLY A 410 6.20 -5.58 -9.38
CA GLY A 410 6.89 -5.55 -10.66
C GLY A 410 6.53 -4.32 -11.51
N PRO A 411 7.33 -4.01 -12.54
CA PRO A 411 7.14 -2.81 -13.34
C PRO A 411 5.83 -2.80 -14.15
N GLU A 412 5.41 -3.94 -14.68
CA GLU A 412 4.13 -4.08 -15.41
C GLU A 412 2.93 -3.82 -14.49
N ALA A 413 2.97 -4.38 -13.28
CA ALA A 413 1.94 -4.16 -12.27
C ALA A 413 1.93 -2.69 -11.79
N LEU A 414 3.09 -2.04 -11.68
CA LEU A 414 3.17 -0.62 -11.32
C LEU A 414 2.54 0.27 -12.38
N ALA A 415 2.84 0.03 -13.67
CA ALA A 415 2.25 0.77 -14.78
C ALA A 415 0.72 0.56 -14.84
N ALA A 416 0.26 -0.68 -14.65
CA ALA A 416 -1.16 -0.99 -14.58
C ALA A 416 -1.86 -0.32 -13.39
N ALA A 417 -1.19 -0.22 -12.23
CA ALA A 417 -1.73 0.46 -11.05
C ALA A 417 -1.87 1.97 -11.31
N GLY A 418 -0.85 2.60 -11.89
CA GLY A 418 -0.90 4.01 -12.30
C GLY A 418 -2.02 4.29 -13.30
N GLY A 419 -2.15 3.46 -14.34
CA GLY A 419 -3.22 3.58 -15.33
C GLY A 419 -4.63 3.41 -14.76
N ARG A 420 -4.84 2.42 -13.88
CA ARG A 420 -6.13 2.23 -13.19
C ARG A 420 -6.48 3.39 -12.28
N LEU A 421 -5.50 3.89 -11.52
CA LEU A 421 -5.70 5.04 -10.64
C LEU A 421 -6.05 6.29 -11.44
N ALA A 422 -5.34 6.55 -12.55
CA ALA A 422 -5.66 7.65 -13.45
C ALA A 422 -7.10 7.58 -13.99
N ALA A 423 -7.53 6.41 -14.48
CA ALA A 423 -8.88 6.21 -14.98
C ALA A 423 -9.96 6.43 -13.90
N ALA A 424 -9.69 6.02 -12.65
CA ALA A 424 -10.60 6.26 -11.54
C ALA A 424 -10.71 7.74 -11.16
N LEU A 425 -9.60 8.48 -11.23
CA LEU A 425 -9.58 9.92 -11.00
C LEU A 425 -10.41 10.66 -12.06
N ASP A 426 -10.22 10.34 -13.35
CA ASP A 426 -10.99 10.93 -14.45
C ASP A 426 -12.50 10.64 -14.33
N GLY A 427 -12.87 9.41 -13.97
CA GLY A 427 -14.28 9.02 -13.80
C GLY A 427 -14.96 9.71 -12.62
N SER A 428 -14.23 10.02 -11.55
CA SER A 428 -14.77 10.65 -10.35
C SER A 428 -15.23 12.10 -10.53
N ALA A 429 -14.73 12.79 -11.58
CA ALA A 429 -15.14 14.15 -11.91
C ALA A 429 -16.63 14.26 -12.26
N GLN A 430 -17.28 13.15 -12.63
CA GLN A 430 -18.70 13.10 -12.98
C GLN A 430 -19.62 12.92 -11.76
N ASP A 431 -19.11 12.39 -10.64
CA ASP A 431 -19.85 12.02 -9.42
C ASP A 431 -19.49 12.92 -8.21
N GLY A 432 -19.22 14.21 -8.43
CA GLY A 432 -18.94 15.16 -7.35
C GLY A 432 -17.47 15.27 -6.91
N GLY A 433 -16.54 14.57 -7.58
CA GLY A 433 -15.09 14.70 -7.45
C GLY A 433 -14.49 14.09 -6.17
N VAL A 434 -13.42 13.29 -6.30
CA VAL A 434 -12.64 12.84 -5.14
C VAL A 434 -11.59 13.90 -4.79
N ALA A 435 -11.50 14.27 -3.50
CA ALA A 435 -10.48 15.18 -3.03
C ALA A 435 -9.09 14.51 -3.08
N LEU A 436 -8.11 15.18 -3.69
CA LEU A 436 -6.77 14.62 -3.87
C LEU A 436 -6.07 14.29 -2.53
N ASN A 437 -6.40 15.02 -1.46
CA ASN A 437 -5.93 14.76 -0.09
C ASN A 437 -6.39 13.39 0.44
N ASP A 438 -7.65 13.02 0.17
CA ASP A 438 -8.21 11.72 0.55
C ASP A 438 -7.54 10.58 -0.24
N VAL A 439 -7.24 10.82 -1.53
CA VAL A 439 -6.50 9.87 -2.37
C VAL A 439 -5.09 9.64 -1.82
N ALA A 440 -4.37 10.73 -1.53
CA ALA A 440 -3.02 10.67 -0.97
C ALA A 440 -3.00 9.90 0.35
N TRP A 441 -3.91 10.25 1.28
CA TRP A 441 -4.05 9.57 2.57
C TRP A 441 -4.31 8.07 2.41
N THR A 442 -5.21 7.69 1.50
CA THR A 442 -5.54 6.28 1.25
C THR A 442 -4.34 5.50 0.71
N LEU A 443 -3.58 6.09 -0.23
CA LEU A 443 -2.39 5.45 -0.82
C LEU A 443 -1.25 5.31 0.19
N GLN A 444 -1.11 6.30 1.09
CA GLN A 444 -0.02 6.38 2.05
C GLN A 444 -0.24 5.46 3.28
N THR A 445 -1.47 5.38 3.78
CA THR A 445 -1.79 4.68 5.04
C THR A 445 -2.58 3.39 4.84
N GLY A 446 -3.24 3.24 3.70
CA GLY A 446 -4.16 2.14 3.43
C GLY A 446 -3.72 1.18 2.32
N ARG A 447 -2.46 1.27 1.85
CA ARG A 447 -1.90 0.37 0.85
C ARG A 447 -0.57 -0.19 1.34
N LYS A 448 -0.35 -1.47 1.05
CA LYS A 448 0.95 -2.12 1.25
C LYS A 448 1.99 -1.50 0.33
N ALA A 449 3.14 -1.13 0.88
CA ALA A 449 4.28 -0.65 0.12
C ALA A 449 5.14 -1.82 -0.42
N PHE A 450 4.96 -2.14 -1.70
CA PHE A 450 5.74 -3.16 -2.42
C PHE A 450 7.11 -2.64 -2.89
N GLU A 451 7.86 -3.53 -3.54
CA GLU A 451 9.25 -3.34 -3.91
C GLU A 451 9.44 -2.40 -5.10
N HIS A 452 8.57 -2.43 -6.13
CA HIS A 452 8.63 -1.46 -7.21
C HIS A 452 7.81 -0.22 -6.86
N ARG A 453 8.48 0.92 -6.68
CA ARG A 453 7.86 2.15 -6.21
C ARG A 453 7.98 3.27 -7.25
N GLY A 454 6.92 4.04 -7.40
CA GLY A 454 6.88 5.29 -8.15
C GLY A 454 5.95 6.27 -7.45
N PHE A 455 6.07 7.55 -7.74
CA PHE A 455 5.20 8.56 -7.16
C PHE A 455 4.89 9.69 -8.15
N THR A 456 3.86 10.46 -7.84
CA THR A 456 3.59 11.75 -8.49
C THR A 456 3.25 12.80 -7.43
N VAL A 457 3.50 14.07 -7.74
CA VAL A 457 3.07 15.20 -6.94
C VAL A 457 2.14 16.05 -7.79
N ALA A 458 0.96 16.37 -7.28
CA ALA A 458 -0.04 17.11 -8.03
C ALA A 458 -0.89 17.99 -7.10
N SER A 459 -1.40 19.10 -7.63
CA SER A 459 -2.37 19.97 -6.95
C SER A 459 -3.80 19.82 -7.46
N ALA A 460 -3.98 19.14 -8.59
CA ALA A 460 -5.26 18.90 -9.22
C ALA A 460 -5.39 17.46 -9.71
N VAL A 461 -6.63 16.97 -9.77
CA VAL A 461 -6.98 15.61 -10.19
C VAL A 461 -6.51 15.34 -11.62
N ASP A 462 -6.72 16.29 -12.54
CA ASP A 462 -6.30 16.15 -13.95
C ASP A 462 -4.78 16.02 -14.12
N ASP A 463 -4.00 16.80 -13.34
CA ASP A 463 -2.54 16.74 -13.36
C ASP A 463 -2.03 15.41 -12.78
N ALA A 464 -2.68 14.94 -11.71
CA ALA A 464 -2.40 13.64 -11.12
C ALA A 464 -2.67 12.52 -12.12
N ALA A 465 -3.85 12.48 -12.74
CA ALA A 465 -4.23 11.46 -13.71
C ALA A 465 -3.26 11.41 -14.89
N ARG A 466 -2.93 12.57 -15.49
CA ARG A 466 -1.94 12.66 -16.57
C ARG A 466 -0.58 12.09 -16.16
N SER A 467 -0.13 12.36 -14.93
CA SER A 467 1.18 11.92 -14.46
C SER A 467 1.20 10.43 -14.12
N LEU A 468 0.11 9.90 -13.56
CA LEU A 468 -0.05 8.49 -13.19
C LEU A 468 -0.06 7.55 -14.40
N VAL A 469 -0.60 7.96 -15.55
CA VAL A 469 -0.54 7.16 -16.79
C VAL A 469 0.90 6.92 -17.24
N ARG A 470 1.80 7.87 -16.97
CA ARG A 470 3.24 7.78 -17.34
C ARG A 470 4.10 7.31 -16.16
N LEU A 471 3.48 6.77 -15.11
CA LEU A 471 4.19 6.42 -13.90
C LEU A 471 5.23 5.33 -14.20
N THR A 472 6.47 5.65 -13.88
CA THR A 472 7.58 4.70 -13.86
C THR A 472 8.06 4.55 -12.42
N GLY A 473 8.77 3.46 -12.16
CA GLY A 473 9.33 3.22 -10.85
C GLY A 473 10.51 2.28 -10.91
N ALA A 474 11.20 2.18 -9.78
CA ALA A 474 12.36 1.34 -9.60
C ALA A 474 12.12 0.36 -8.44
N PRO A 475 12.74 -0.82 -8.48
CA PRO A 475 12.79 -1.68 -7.30
C PRO A 475 13.56 -0.96 -6.18
N VAL A 476 13.03 -1.01 -4.97
CA VAL A 476 13.72 -0.57 -3.76
C VAL A 476 14.97 -1.44 -3.57
N PRO A 477 16.14 -0.86 -3.25
CA PRO A 477 17.33 -1.63 -2.93
C PRO A 477 17.09 -2.57 -1.74
N GLY A 478 17.80 -3.70 -1.68
CA GLY A 478 17.64 -4.69 -0.59
C GLY A 478 17.89 -4.12 0.82
N THR A 479 18.64 -3.02 0.91
CA THR A 479 18.82 -2.21 2.12
C THR A 479 18.45 -0.77 1.80
N ALA A 480 17.50 -0.20 2.54
CA ALA A 480 17.14 1.22 2.39
C ALA A 480 18.36 2.10 2.69
N PRO A 481 18.62 3.15 1.90
CA PRO A 481 19.71 4.07 2.18
C PRO A 481 19.42 4.85 3.45
N GLU A 482 20.46 5.10 4.24
CA GLU A 482 20.39 6.13 5.27
C GLU A 482 20.34 7.53 4.65
N VAL A 483 19.94 8.54 5.41
CA VAL A 483 19.77 9.91 4.89
C VAL A 483 20.89 10.82 5.42
N ALA A 484 21.51 11.60 4.54
CA ALA A 484 22.40 12.68 4.95
C ALA A 484 21.88 14.04 4.48
N PHE A 485 21.85 15.01 5.40
CA PHE A 485 21.45 16.38 5.10
C PHE A 485 22.66 17.22 4.70
N LEU A 486 22.52 17.95 3.61
CA LEU A 486 23.48 18.90 3.07
C LEU A 486 22.91 20.32 3.25
N PHE A 487 23.54 21.14 4.08
CA PHE A 487 23.09 22.52 4.33
C PHE A 487 23.89 23.49 3.44
N PRO A 488 23.25 24.20 2.50
CA PRO A 488 23.93 25.11 1.60
C PRO A 488 24.59 26.29 2.31
N GLY A 489 25.48 26.97 1.60
CA GLY A 489 26.06 28.22 2.06
C GLY A 489 25.26 29.43 1.60
N GLN A 490 25.85 30.61 1.74
CA GLN A 490 25.30 31.83 1.18
C GLN A 490 25.37 31.83 -0.36
N GLY A 491 24.32 32.36 -1.01
CA GLY A 491 24.21 32.50 -2.46
C GLY A 491 22.89 32.01 -3.04
N GLY A 492 22.13 31.19 -2.30
CA GLY A 492 20.81 30.69 -2.70
C GLY A 492 19.64 31.59 -2.28
N GLN A 493 19.87 32.55 -1.39
CA GLN A 493 18.83 33.42 -0.85
C GLN A 493 18.19 34.31 -1.91
N HIS A 494 16.88 34.48 -1.81
CA HIS A 494 16.08 35.35 -2.65
C HIS A 494 14.83 35.78 -1.88
N VAL A 495 14.29 36.94 -2.23
CA VAL A 495 13.06 37.44 -1.61
C VAL A 495 11.91 36.50 -1.96
N GLY A 496 11.09 36.16 -0.96
CA GLY A 496 9.98 35.22 -1.09
C GLY A 496 10.37 33.75 -0.95
N MET A 497 11.66 33.42 -0.71
CA MET A 497 12.07 32.03 -0.49
C MET A 497 11.27 31.39 0.65
N ALA A 498 10.80 30.16 0.44
CA ALA A 498 10.02 29.39 1.40
C ALA A 498 8.69 30.02 1.87
N ARG A 499 8.18 31.08 1.21
CA ARG A 499 6.89 31.71 1.58
C ARG A 499 5.73 30.72 1.63
N GLU A 500 5.57 29.89 0.60
CA GLU A 500 4.49 28.90 0.56
C GLU A 500 4.62 27.85 1.67
N LEU A 501 5.85 27.48 2.05
CA LEU A 501 6.09 26.56 3.17
C LEU A 501 5.72 27.24 4.49
N TYR A 502 6.09 28.51 4.68
CA TYR A 502 5.65 29.31 5.81
C TYR A 502 4.13 29.39 5.88
N GLU A 503 3.44 29.55 4.75
CA GLU A 503 1.98 29.69 4.67
C GLU A 503 1.21 28.38 4.90
N HIS A 504 1.79 27.22 4.56
CA HIS A 504 1.06 25.95 4.56
C HIS A 504 1.58 24.87 5.51
N GLU A 505 2.81 24.97 6.03
CA GLU A 505 3.42 23.95 6.88
C GLU A 505 3.58 24.44 8.33
N PRO A 506 2.74 23.98 9.28
CA PRO A 506 2.74 24.48 10.66
C PRO A 506 4.09 24.35 11.38
N VAL A 507 4.79 23.22 11.21
CA VAL A 507 6.10 22.98 11.84
C VAL A 507 7.16 23.93 11.29
N PHE A 508 7.19 24.14 9.97
CA PHE A 508 8.10 25.09 9.36
C PHE A 508 7.84 26.51 9.87
N ARG A 509 6.57 26.94 9.89
CA ARG A 509 6.17 28.26 10.37
C ARG A 509 6.61 28.50 11.82
N ALA A 510 6.33 27.54 12.70
CA ALA A 510 6.67 27.66 14.12
C ALA A 510 8.19 27.79 14.36
N GLU A 511 9.00 26.99 13.66
CA GLU A 511 10.45 27.05 13.78
C GLU A 511 11.04 28.31 13.13
N PHE A 512 10.47 28.77 12.01
CA PHE A 512 10.87 30.02 11.38
C PHE A 512 10.51 31.24 12.25
N ASP A 513 9.30 31.27 12.83
CA ASP A 513 8.85 32.33 13.75
C ASP A 513 9.75 32.39 14.99
N ARG A 514 10.11 31.23 15.56
CA ARG A 514 11.08 31.17 16.67
C ARG A 514 12.41 31.81 16.28
N CYS A 515 12.96 31.50 15.11
CA CYS A 515 14.18 32.13 14.63
C CYS A 515 14.00 33.65 14.40
N ALA A 516 12.88 34.08 13.83
CA ALA A 516 12.60 35.48 13.58
C ALA A 516 12.52 36.29 14.88
N ASP A 517 11.84 35.75 15.89
CA ASP A 517 11.69 36.40 17.20
C ASP A 517 13.01 36.45 17.98
N LEU A 518 13.83 35.40 17.87
CA LEU A 518 15.19 35.38 18.45
C LEU A 518 16.15 36.36 17.76
N ALA A 519 16.03 36.54 16.44
CA ALA A 519 16.88 37.44 15.67
C ALA A 519 16.52 38.91 15.86
N LEU A 520 15.24 39.22 16.15
CA LEU A 520 14.71 40.59 16.18
C LEU A 520 15.54 41.58 17.03
N PRO A 521 15.99 41.26 18.26
CA PRO A 521 16.73 42.19 19.10
C PRO A 521 18.10 42.58 18.54
N GLU A 522 18.82 41.66 17.90
CA GLU A 522 20.16 41.90 17.37
C GLU A 522 20.13 42.41 15.92
N LEU A 523 19.18 41.92 15.10
CA LEU A 523 19.02 42.35 13.70
C LEU A 523 18.38 43.74 13.59
N GLY A 524 17.52 44.13 14.55
CA GLY A 524 16.78 45.38 14.53
C GLY A 524 15.68 45.46 13.45
N ALA A 525 15.43 44.36 12.75
CA ALA A 525 14.39 44.22 11.73
C ALA A 525 13.73 42.84 11.86
N ASP A 526 12.44 42.77 11.51
CA ASP A 526 11.70 41.51 11.51
C ASP A 526 12.15 40.64 10.33
N LEU A 527 12.75 39.48 10.65
CA LEU A 527 13.28 38.54 9.66
C LEU A 527 12.22 38.07 8.68
N ARG A 528 10.95 37.96 9.10
CA ARG A 528 9.82 37.63 8.22
C ARG A 528 9.69 38.63 7.08
N ARG A 529 9.75 39.93 7.40
CA ARG A 529 9.67 41.00 6.41
C ARG A 529 10.89 41.00 5.51
N VAL A 530 12.09 40.78 6.06
CA VAL A 530 13.34 40.71 5.28
C VAL A 530 13.30 39.59 4.25
N VAL A 531 12.82 38.40 4.64
CA VAL A 531 12.78 37.22 3.77
C VAL A 531 11.64 37.28 2.76
N PHE A 532 10.42 37.63 3.20
CA PHE A 532 9.24 37.52 2.34
C PHE A 532 8.98 38.77 1.51
N ASP A 533 9.12 39.96 2.10
CA ASP A 533 8.68 41.23 1.51
C ASP A 533 9.82 42.27 1.39
N GLY A 534 11.06 41.84 1.61
CA GLY A 534 12.20 42.73 1.80
C GLY A 534 12.87 43.20 0.51
N ASP A 535 13.89 44.04 0.67
CA ASP A 535 14.78 44.43 -0.43
C ASP A 535 15.82 43.33 -0.67
N ALA A 536 15.93 42.85 -1.91
CA ALA A 536 16.92 41.87 -2.32
C ALA A 536 18.37 42.30 -2.05
N GLN A 537 18.66 43.61 -2.06
CA GLN A 537 19.99 44.14 -1.71
C GLN A 537 20.26 44.01 -0.21
N VAL A 538 19.26 44.22 0.63
CA VAL A 538 19.37 44.02 2.08
C VAL A 538 19.57 42.52 2.36
N LEU A 539 18.77 41.65 1.76
CA LEU A 539 18.91 40.20 1.91
C LEU A 539 20.26 39.66 1.37
N ALA A 540 20.92 40.39 0.47
CA ALA A 540 22.24 40.04 -0.04
C ALA A 540 23.40 40.37 0.92
N THR A 541 23.17 41.24 1.92
CA THR A 541 24.17 41.54 2.97
C THR A 541 24.44 40.33 3.86
N MET A 542 25.60 40.29 4.53
CA MET A 542 25.94 39.18 5.42
C MET A 542 25.09 39.22 6.69
N SER A 543 24.87 40.42 7.25
CA SER A 543 24.10 40.63 8.48
C SER A 543 22.63 40.23 8.37
N ALA A 544 21.99 40.42 7.22
CA ALA A 544 20.59 40.01 7.02
C ALA A 544 20.45 38.65 6.31
N GLY A 545 21.31 38.36 5.33
CA GLY A 545 21.22 37.15 4.51
C GLY A 545 21.56 35.87 5.25
N GLN A 546 22.58 35.89 6.12
CA GLN A 546 22.99 34.70 6.87
C GLN A 546 21.94 34.19 7.87
N PRO A 547 21.37 35.02 8.76
CA PRO A 547 20.31 34.55 9.65
C PRO A 547 19.05 34.13 8.87
N ALA A 548 18.75 34.77 7.73
CA ALA A 548 17.65 34.36 6.86
C ALA A 548 17.83 32.94 6.29
N VAL A 549 19.01 32.63 5.74
CA VAL A 549 19.33 31.29 5.23
C VAL A 549 19.28 30.26 6.35
N PHE A 550 19.95 30.53 7.48
CA PHE A 550 19.95 29.63 8.64
C PHE A 550 18.52 29.33 9.14
N ALA A 551 17.65 30.35 9.24
CA ALA A 551 16.27 30.16 9.71
C ALA A 551 15.47 29.24 8.77
N VAL A 552 15.65 29.37 7.45
CA VAL A 552 15.01 28.48 6.45
C VAL A 552 15.57 27.06 6.54
N GLU A 553 16.89 26.91 6.62
CA GLU A 553 17.57 25.62 6.74
C GLU A 553 17.15 24.84 7.98
N HIS A 554 17.14 25.52 9.14
CA HIS A 554 16.69 24.95 10.40
C HIS A 554 15.21 24.55 10.33
N ALA A 555 14.32 25.44 9.88
CA ALA A 555 12.90 25.14 9.79
C ALA A 555 12.59 23.96 8.83
N LEU A 556 13.31 23.86 7.69
CA LEU A 556 13.19 22.72 6.77
C LEU A 556 13.70 21.42 7.39
N ALA A 557 14.84 21.45 8.10
CA ALA A 557 15.38 20.27 8.76
C ALA A 557 14.39 19.73 9.81
N ARG A 558 13.80 20.63 10.61
CA ARG A 558 12.79 20.27 11.60
C ARG A 558 11.51 19.71 10.95
N LEU A 559 11.07 20.29 9.83
CA LEU A 559 9.93 19.77 9.07
C LEU A 559 10.18 18.35 8.54
N LEU A 560 11.31 18.10 7.87
CA LEU A 560 11.67 16.78 7.37
C LEU A 560 11.78 15.74 8.49
N VAL A 561 12.41 16.12 9.61
CA VAL A 561 12.51 15.26 10.80
C VAL A 561 11.13 14.95 11.40
N SER A 562 10.20 15.91 11.37
CA SER A 562 8.83 15.70 11.84
C SER A 562 8.07 14.68 10.99
N TRP A 563 8.38 14.58 9.70
CA TRP A 563 7.84 13.56 8.79
C TRP A 563 8.63 12.24 8.81
N GLY A 564 9.48 12.03 9.80
CA GLY A 564 10.27 10.81 9.95
C GLY A 564 11.53 10.72 9.08
N VAL A 565 11.80 11.69 8.22
CA VAL A 565 13.04 11.76 7.42
C VAL A 565 14.18 12.26 8.32
N ARG A 566 14.80 11.33 9.04
CA ARG A 566 15.85 11.62 10.03
C ARG A 566 17.24 11.44 9.42
N PRO A 567 18.14 12.44 9.54
CA PRO A 567 19.50 12.29 9.06
C PRO A 567 20.31 11.38 9.99
N THR A 568 21.14 10.51 9.42
CA THR A 568 22.20 9.76 10.12
C THR A 568 23.56 10.42 9.96
N ALA A 569 23.67 11.38 9.03
CA ALA A 569 24.83 12.25 8.90
C ALA A 569 24.43 13.64 8.41
N VAL A 570 25.25 14.65 8.73
CA VAL A 570 25.06 16.02 8.26
C VAL A 570 26.36 16.63 7.77
N VAL A 571 26.26 17.55 6.81
CA VAL A 571 27.35 18.42 6.35
C VAL A 571 26.76 19.77 5.99
N GLY A 572 27.49 20.83 6.27
CA GLY A 572 27.10 22.19 5.89
C GLY A 572 28.23 22.88 5.15
N HIS A 573 27.90 23.67 4.13
CA HIS A 573 28.87 24.43 3.33
C HIS A 573 28.97 25.86 3.85
N SER A 574 30.13 26.24 4.37
CA SER A 574 30.37 27.55 4.98
C SER A 574 29.30 27.87 6.02
N LEU A 575 28.39 28.83 5.75
CA LEU A 575 27.27 29.18 6.61
C LEU A 575 26.42 27.96 7.02
N GLY A 576 26.19 27.00 6.10
CA GLY A 576 25.38 25.82 6.39
C GLY A 576 25.93 24.96 7.52
N ALA A 577 27.22 25.11 7.88
CA ALA A 577 27.83 24.37 9.00
C ALA A 577 27.15 24.67 10.34
N TYR A 578 26.55 25.85 10.51
CA TYR A 578 25.82 26.22 11.73
C TYR A 578 24.48 25.49 11.80
N ALA A 579 23.75 25.35 10.69
CA ALA A 579 22.53 24.56 10.60
C ALA A 579 22.83 23.05 10.75
N ALA A 580 23.94 22.58 10.16
CA ALA A 580 24.41 21.21 10.34
C ALA A 580 24.74 20.90 11.80
N ALA A 581 25.50 21.76 12.48
CA ALA A 581 25.85 21.59 13.89
C ALA A 581 24.64 21.69 14.82
N THR A 582 23.66 22.55 14.51
CA THR A 582 22.38 22.61 15.23
C THR A 582 21.60 21.30 15.08
N THR A 583 21.52 20.79 13.85
CA THR A 583 20.86 19.50 13.55
C THR A 583 21.58 18.32 14.21
N ALA A 584 22.92 18.39 14.30
CA ALA A 584 23.74 17.41 15.00
C ALA A 584 23.65 17.52 16.53
N GLY A 585 23.00 18.55 17.08
CA GLY A 585 22.88 18.76 18.52
C GLY A 585 24.11 19.38 19.19
N VAL A 586 25.09 19.87 18.41
CA VAL A 586 26.27 20.57 18.94
C VAL A 586 25.88 21.93 19.51
N LEU A 587 24.99 22.64 18.81
CA LEU A 587 24.47 23.95 19.17
C LEU A 587 22.96 23.90 19.42
N SER A 588 22.47 24.71 20.35
CA SER A 588 21.06 25.06 20.41
C SER A 588 20.71 26.00 19.24
N VAL A 589 19.42 26.10 18.87
CA VAL A 589 19.01 27.04 17.81
C VAL A 589 19.26 28.49 18.23
N GLU A 590 19.09 28.80 19.52
CA GLU A 590 19.40 30.10 20.12
C GLU A 590 20.88 30.45 19.95
N ASP A 591 21.77 29.55 20.35
CA ASP A 591 23.22 29.77 20.29
C ASP A 591 23.70 29.87 18.83
N ALA A 592 23.26 28.96 17.97
CA ALA A 592 23.63 28.95 16.57
C ALA A 592 23.18 30.22 15.85
N LEU A 593 21.93 30.67 16.05
CA LEU A 593 21.44 31.89 15.45
C LEU A 593 22.19 33.12 15.97
N SER A 594 22.50 33.17 17.27
CA SER A 594 23.34 34.22 17.87
C SER A 594 24.74 34.27 17.22
N LEU A 595 25.36 33.12 16.97
CA LEU A 595 26.63 33.05 16.26
C LEU A 595 26.52 33.49 14.79
N VAL A 596 25.44 33.10 14.11
CA VAL A 596 25.19 33.49 12.71
C VAL A 596 24.97 35.00 12.57
N LEU A 597 24.23 35.61 13.50
CA LEU A 597 24.02 37.07 13.55
C LEU A 597 25.35 37.82 13.74
N GLU A 598 26.16 37.39 14.71
CA GLU A 598 27.46 38.00 14.95
C GLU A 598 28.42 37.79 13.77
N ARG A 599 28.44 36.58 13.19
CA ARG A 599 29.20 36.28 11.97
C ARG A 599 28.83 37.19 10.83
N GLY A 600 27.53 37.38 10.57
CA GLY A 600 27.03 38.26 9.52
C GLY A 600 27.47 39.72 9.75
N ARG A 601 27.31 40.23 10.97
CA ARG A 601 27.72 41.58 11.37
C ARG A 601 29.23 41.81 11.19
N LEU A 602 30.05 40.85 11.60
CA LEU A 602 31.51 40.92 11.48
C LEU A 602 31.95 40.89 10.00
N LEU A 603 31.31 40.05 9.19
CA LEU A 603 31.62 39.93 7.75
C LEU A 603 31.19 41.14 6.92
N ASP A 604 30.17 41.90 7.35
CA ASP A 604 29.86 43.19 6.72
C ASP A 604 30.84 44.30 7.14
N ALA A 605 31.57 44.12 8.25
CA ALA A 605 32.53 45.11 8.76
C ALA A 605 33.94 45.00 8.16
N ILE A 606 34.25 43.90 7.46
CA ILE A 606 35.55 43.73 6.80
C ILE A 606 35.62 44.49 5.46
N PRO A 607 36.82 44.82 4.95
CA PRO A 607 36.97 45.46 3.64
C PRO A 607 36.31 44.67 2.52
N ALA A 608 35.71 45.39 1.55
CA ALA A 608 35.10 44.78 0.38
C ALA A 608 36.10 43.89 -0.37
N GLY A 609 35.64 42.69 -0.73
CA GLY A 609 36.43 41.69 -1.44
C GLY A 609 35.66 41.13 -2.63
N ALA A 610 36.28 40.18 -3.32
CA ALA A 610 35.63 39.45 -4.39
C ALA A 610 35.92 37.95 -4.25
N MET A 611 35.04 37.14 -4.84
CA MET A 611 35.23 35.70 -4.96
C MET A 611 35.08 35.27 -6.42
N LEU A 612 35.91 34.33 -6.86
CA LEU A 612 35.98 33.83 -8.23
C LEU A 612 35.86 32.30 -8.23
N ALA A 613 34.84 31.76 -8.88
CA ALA A 613 34.78 30.35 -9.19
C ALA A 613 35.75 30.05 -10.36
N VAL A 614 36.67 29.12 -10.14
CA VAL A 614 37.73 28.75 -11.07
C VAL A 614 37.54 27.28 -11.46
N PRO A 615 37.30 26.97 -12.75
CA PRO A 615 37.10 25.62 -13.21
C PRO A 615 38.44 24.88 -13.40
N LEU A 616 39.24 24.80 -12.34
CA LEU A 616 40.56 24.14 -12.32
C LEU A 616 40.77 23.34 -11.03
N PRO A 617 41.66 22.33 -11.06
CA PRO A 617 42.07 21.59 -9.86
C PRO A 617 42.81 22.44 -8.83
N GLU A 618 42.70 22.07 -7.55
CA GLU A 618 43.39 22.73 -6.43
C GLU A 618 44.90 22.85 -6.70
N ALA A 619 45.52 21.78 -7.20
CA ALA A 619 46.95 21.74 -7.51
C ALA A 619 47.39 22.78 -8.57
N GLU A 620 46.48 23.20 -9.46
CA GLU A 620 46.74 24.21 -10.47
C GLU A 620 46.39 25.62 -10.02
N VAL A 621 45.41 25.75 -9.12
CA VAL A 621 44.97 27.05 -8.57
C VAL A 621 45.94 27.56 -7.49
N VAL A 622 46.41 26.68 -6.60
CA VAL A 622 47.28 27.06 -5.47
C VAL A 622 48.53 27.85 -5.89
N PRO A 623 49.27 27.47 -6.96
CA PRO A 623 50.41 28.24 -7.44
C PRO A 623 50.08 29.65 -7.96
N LEU A 624 48.80 29.95 -8.22
CA LEU A 624 48.34 31.21 -8.82
C LEU A 624 47.79 32.21 -7.80
N LEU A 625 47.67 31.83 -6.53
CA LEU A 625 46.93 32.61 -5.53
C LEU A 625 47.62 33.93 -5.16
N GLY A 626 48.95 33.97 -5.04
CA GLY A 626 49.64 35.14 -4.51
C GLY A 626 49.11 35.54 -3.13
N GLU A 627 48.54 36.74 -2.99
CA GLU A 627 47.90 37.24 -1.76
C GLU A 627 46.44 36.77 -1.57
N LEU A 628 45.87 36.10 -2.57
CA LEU A 628 44.52 35.53 -2.51
C LEU A 628 44.51 34.26 -1.65
N SER A 629 43.31 33.85 -1.22
CA SER A 629 43.11 32.59 -0.50
C SER A 629 42.25 31.64 -1.32
N LEU A 630 42.52 30.34 -1.19
CA LEU A 630 41.61 29.30 -1.64
C LEU A 630 40.43 29.24 -0.65
N ALA A 631 39.27 29.71 -1.08
CA ALA A 631 38.07 29.77 -0.26
C ALA A 631 37.32 28.44 -0.21
N ALA A 632 37.21 27.72 -1.34
CA ALA A 632 36.52 26.43 -1.38
C ALA A 632 37.08 25.48 -2.44
N VAL A 633 36.98 24.18 -2.18
CA VAL A 633 37.19 23.07 -3.11
C VAL A 633 35.89 22.26 -3.14
N ASN A 634 35.07 22.50 -4.16
CA ASN A 634 33.74 21.91 -4.31
C ASN A 634 33.75 20.64 -5.17
N GLY A 635 34.82 20.43 -5.94
CA GLY A 635 35.00 19.30 -6.83
C GLY A 635 36.41 19.27 -7.44
N PRO A 636 36.75 18.25 -8.25
CA PRO A 636 38.10 18.07 -8.78
C PRO A 636 38.58 19.23 -9.65
N GLU A 637 37.66 19.92 -10.32
CA GLU A 637 37.93 21.10 -11.16
C GLU A 637 37.02 22.27 -10.76
N GLN A 638 36.69 22.39 -9.47
CA GLN A 638 35.73 23.40 -9.00
C GLN A 638 36.24 24.07 -7.73
N CYS A 639 37.18 25.00 -7.91
CA CYS A 639 37.73 25.79 -6.83
C CYS A 639 37.05 27.17 -6.74
N VAL A 640 37.07 27.78 -5.56
CA VAL A 640 36.70 29.18 -5.36
C VAL A 640 37.87 29.90 -4.72
N VAL A 641 38.26 31.03 -5.31
CA VAL A 641 39.32 31.92 -4.80
C VAL A 641 38.69 33.18 -4.23
N ALA A 642 39.21 33.67 -3.11
CA ALA A 642 38.70 34.85 -2.42
C ALA A 642 39.84 35.79 -2.01
N GLY A 643 39.60 37.10 -2.09
CA GLY A 643 40.56 38.11 -1.62
C GLY A 643 40.21 39.53 -2.08
N PRO A 644 41.20 40.45 -2.10
CA PRO A 644 40.99 41.82 -2.57
C PRO A 644 40.48 41.87 -4.02
N VAL A 645 39.58 42.81 -4.31
CA VAL A 645 38.94 42.96 -5.63
C VAL A 645 39.96 43.03 -6.77
N ALA A 646 41.04 43.80 -6.59
CA ALA A 646 42.10 43.94 -7.59
C ALA A 646 42.85 42.63 -7.85
N GLY A 647 43.15 41.85 -6.81
CA GLY A 647 43.82 40.56 -6.93
C GLY A 647 42.96 39.53 -7.68
N VAL A 648 41.66 39.48 -7.37
CA VAL A 648 40.71 38.61 -8.07
C VAL A 648 40.55 39.00 -9.54
N ALA A 649 40.52 40.31 -9.84
CA ALA A 649 40.48 40.80 -11.21
C ALA A 649 41.73 40.38 -12.00
N ALA A 650 42.93 40.53 -11.41
CA ALA A 650 44.19 40.12 -12.01
C ALA A 650 44.26 38.60 -12.25
N LEU A 651 43.80 37.78 -11.29
CA LEU A 651 43.70 36.34 -11.48
C LEU A 651 42.74 35.97 -12.62
N ARG A 652 41.59 36.64 -12.72
CA ARG A 652 40.63 36.40 -13.81
C ARG A 652 41.24 36.71 -15.17
N GLU A 653 42.00 37.80 -15.30
CA GLU A 653 42.71 38.14 -16.54
C GLU A 653 43.80 37.10 -16.88
N LEU A 654 44.54 36.63 -15.87
CA LEU A 654 45.53 35.56 -16.04
C LEU A 654 44.88 34.25 -16.51
N LEU A 655 43.74 33.87 -15.94
CA LEU A 655 42.98 32.68 -16.33
C LEU A 655 42.43 32.83 -17.76
N ALA A 656 41.87 33.99 -18.10
CA ALA A 656 41.39 34.28 -19.44
C ALA A 656 42.51 34.18 -20.48
N ALA A 657 43.72 34.67 -20.17
CA ALA A 657 44.90 34.53 -21.02
C ALA A 657 45.34 33.06 -21.21
N ARG A 658 44.96 32.16 -20.30
CA ARG A 658 45.17 30.71 -20.39
C ARG A 658 43.97 29.95 -20.97
N GLY A 659 42.93 30.66 -21.44
CA GLY A 659 41.72 30.05 -21.99
C GLY A 659 40.77 29.47 -20.94
N VAL A 660 40.92 29.84 -19.67
CA VAL A 660 40.07 29.38 -18.55
C VAL A 660 39.11 30.50 -18.16
N ASP A 661 37.81 30.23 -18.25
CA ASP A 661 36.77 31.20 -17.89
C ASP A 661 36.43 31.14 -16.39
N GLY A 662 36.93 32.11 -15.62
CA GLY A 662 36.62 32.27 -14.21
C GLY A 662 35.38 33.13 -13.99
N ARG A 663 34.40 32.64 -13.22
CA ARG A 663 33.14 33.34 -12.94
C ARG A 663 33.18 34.06 -11.59
N VAL A 664 33.03 35.39 -11.62
CA VAL A 664 32.91 36.18 -10.39
C VAL A 664 31.58 35.86 -9.70
N LEU A 665 31.63 35.57 -8.41
CA LEU A 665 30.45 35.30 -7.59
C LEU A 665 29.78 36.61 -7.18
N ARG A 666 28.45 36.60 -7.05
CA ARG A 666 27.65 37.77 -6.64
C ARG A 666 27.68 37.94 -5.11
N ILE A 667 28.89 38.02 -4.56
CA ILE A 667 29.17 38.19 -3.13
C ILE A 667 30.28 39.25 -3.01
N SER A 668 30.02 40.32 -2.28
CA SER A 668 30.96 41.45 -2.08
C SER A 668 31.92 41.26 -0.91
N THR A 669 31.85 40.12 -0.24
CA THR A 669 32.69 39.74 0.91
C THR A 669 33.54 38.54 0.54
N ALA A 670 34.86 38.65 0.74
CA ALA A 670 35.79 37.55 0.53
C ALA A 670 35.91 36.68 1.80
N ALA A 671 34.85 35.95 2.14
CA ALA A 671 34.88 34.97 3.24
C ALA A 671 35.92 33.85 2.95
N HIS A 672 36.40 33.18 4.00
CA HIS A 672 37.44 32.15 3.89
C HIS A 672 38.76 32.67 3.27
N SER A 673 39.11 33.93 3.58
CA SER A 673 40.33 34.57 3.11
C SER A 673 41.08 35.33 4.19
N SER A 674 42.29 35.80 3.88
CA SER A 674 43.05 36.68 4.78
C SER A 674 42.29 37.93 5.22
N LEU A 675 41.28 38.37 4.46
CA LEU A 675 40.47 39.54 4.81
C LEU A 675 39.57 39.34 6.05
N VAL A 676 39.32 38.09 6.47
CA VAL A 676 38.57 37.83 7.72
C VAL A 676 39.45 37.88 8.98
N GLN A 677 40.78 37.96 8.85
CA GLN A 677 41.72 37.92 9.98
C GLN A 677 41.38 38.93 11.10
N PRO A 678 40.97 40.19 10.82
CA PRO A 678 40.70 41.18 11.86
C PRO A 678 39.51 40.85 12.78
N VAL A 679 38.62 39.92 12.36
CA VAL A 679 37.40 39.60 13.10
C VAL A 679 37.45 38.25 13.83
N LEU A 680 38.51 37.46 13.64
CA LEU A 680 38.59 36.09 14.17
C LEU A 680 38.60 36.03 15.70
N GLU A 681 39.40 36.89 16.36
CA GLU A 681 39.49 36.93 17.84
C GLU A 681 38.14 37.29 18.47
N GLY A 682 37.45 38.27 17.89
CA GLY A 682 36.12 38.68 18.34
C GLY A 682 35.09 37.56 18.18
N PHE A 683 35.15 36.85 17.05
CA PHE A 683 34.26 35.72 16.78
C PHE A 683 34.52 34.53 17.71
N GLU A 684 35.78 34.16 17.92
CA GLU A 684 36.16 33.08 18.84
C GLU A 684 35.68 33.35 20.26
N LYS A 685 35.81 34.60 20.72
CA LYS A 685 35.31 35.01 22.03
C LYS A 685 33.79 34.89 22.15
N ARG A 686 33.03 35.14 21.07
CA ARG A 686 31.58 34.92 21.03
C ARG A 686 31.27 33.43 21.09
N VAL A 687 32.00 32.59 20.36
CA VAL A 687 31.84 31.12 20.39
C VAL A 687 32.14 30.55 21.78
N ALA A 688 33.19 31.03 22.44
CA ALA A 688 33.51 30.63 23.82
C ALA A 688 32.41 31.00 24.84
N GLY A 689 31.51 31.92 24.48
CA GLY A 689 30.37 32.33 25.31
C GLY A 689 29.11 31.47 25.15
N VAL A 690 29.06 30.57 24.16
CA VAL A 690 27.92 29.66 23.95
C VAL A 690 28.20 28.25 24.47
N ARG A 691 27.15 27.45 24.67
CA ARG A 691 27.30 26.07 25.13
C ARG A 691 27.41 25.11 23.94
N LEU A 692 28.59 24.52 23.77
CA LEU A 692 28.86 23.50 22.76
C LEU A 692 28.71 22.09 23.35
N HIS A 693 28.15 21.18 22.57
CA HIS A 693 28.00 19.76 22.93
C HIS A 693 28.67 18.86 21.89
N ALA A 694 28.96 17.62 22.28
CA ALA A 694 29.39 16.60 21.33
C ALA A 694 28.25 16.31 20.31
N PRO A 695 28.58 16.04 19.04
CA PRO A 695 27.58 15.75 18.02
C PRO A 695 26.82 14.44 18.34
N ALA A 696 25.50 14.53 18.40
CA ALA A 696 24.59 13.39 18.54
C ALA A 696 24.29 12.72 17.19
N VAL A 697 24.37 13.47 16.10
CA VAL A 697 24.35 12.95 14.73
C VAL A 697 25.74 13.16 14.12
N PRO A 698 26.35 12.15 13.47
CA PRO A 698 27.61 12.30 12.77
C PRO A 698 27.66 13.55 11.87
N TRP A 699 28.60 14.45 12.15
CA TRP A 699 28.79 15.68 11.39
C TRP A 699 30.11 15.62 10.64
N VAL A 700 30.07 15.82 9.32
CA VAL A 700 31.27 15.99 8.50
C VAL A 700 31.59 17.47 8.39
N SER A 701 32.79 17.85 8.84
CA SER A 701 33.26 19.22 8.73
C SER A 701 33.67 19.52 7.31
N ASP A 702 33.12 20.60 6.76
CA ASP A 702 33.57 21.19 5.52
C ASP A 702 34.91 21.93 5.64
N ARG A 703 35.46 22.16 6.85
CA ARG A 703 36.86 22.62 7.02
C ARG A 703 37.90 21.52 6.80
N THR A 704 37.72 20.36 7.44
CA THR A 704 38.70 19.27 7.45
C THR A 704 38.42 18.15 6.44
N GLY A 705 37.21 18.09 5.86
CA GLY A 705 36.78 16.99 5.00
C GLY A 705 36.56 15.67 5.74
N ARG A 706 36.45 15.69 7.07
CA ARG A 706 36.35 14.49 7.93
C ARG A 706 35.22 14.64 8.95
N PHE A 707 34.79 13.52 9.53
CA PHE A 707 33.87 13.54 10.67
C PHE A 707 34.50 14.28 11.86
N VAL A 708 33.71 15.15 12.46
CA VAL A 708 34.12 16.00 13.59
C VAL A 708 34.14 15.18 14.88
N SER A 709 35.24 15.27 15.63
CA SER A 709 35.33 14.70 16.98
C SER A 709 34.61 15.58 18.01
N ALA A 710 34.29 15.02 19.18
CA ALA A 710 33.70 15.79 20.27
C ALA A 710 34.58 16.98 20.71
N ASP A 711 35.91 16.76 20.74
CA ASP A 711 36.87 17.80 21.12
C ASP A 711 36.90 18.93 20.07
N GLU A 712 36.93 18.59 18.77
CA GLU A 712 36.86 19.59 17.69
C GLU A 712 35.53 20.36 17.72
N ALA A 713 34.40 19.70 17.93
CA ALA A 713 33.08 20.35 17.94
C ALA A 713 32.92 21.34 19.10
N THR A 714 33.59 21.07 20.23
CA THR A 714 33.49 21.87 21.46
C THR A 714 34.62 22.87 21.66
N ASP A 715 35.55 22.95 20.71
CA ASP A 715 36.65 23.92 20.72
C ASP A 715 36.24 25.23 20.00
N PRO A 716 36.19 26.39 20.69
CA PRO A 716 35.93 27.66 20.04
C PRO A 716 36.90 28.00 18.90
N ALA A 717 38.17 27.57 18.99
CA ALA A 717 39.17 27.82 17.96
C ALA A 717 38.86 27.05 16.66
N PHE A 718 38.14 25.93 16.74
CA PHE A 718 37.66 25.21 15.56
C PHE A 718 36.73 26.09 14.70
N TRP A 719 35.85 26.84 15.34
CA TRP A 719 34.86 27.70 14.69
C TRP A 719 35.47 28.98 14.11
N SER A 720 36.45 29.58 14.80
CA SER A 720 37.21 30.71 14.25
C SER A 720 38.08 30.28 13.07
N ALA A 721 38.70 29.10 13.14
CA ALA A 721 39.41 28.49 12.02
C ALA A 721 38.47 28.19 10.83
N HIS A 722 37.26 27.68 11.08
CA HIS A 722 36.25 27.44 10.04
C HIS A 722 35.90 28.70 9.24
N LEU A 723 35.79 29.86 9.90
CA LEU A 723 35.53 31.14 9.22
C LEU A 723 36.67 31.58 8.28
N ARG A 724 37.90 31.16 8.57
CA ARG A 724 39.13 31.58 7.86
C ARG A 724 39.60 30.58 6.79
N GLU A 725 39.53 29.30 7.09
CA GLU A 725 40.13 28.23 6.30
C GLU A 725 39.27 27.81 5.11
N THR A 726 39.87 27.07 4.18
CA THR A 726 39.23 26.58 2.95
C THR A 726 38.08 25.61 3.25
N VAL A 727 36.97 25.78 2.56
CA VAL A 727 35.84 24.85 2.54
C VAL A 727 36.15 23.64 1.63
N ARG A 728 36.47 22.51 2.23
CA ARG A 728 36.73 21.16 1.69
C ARG A 728 35.44 20.36 1.45
N PHE A 729 34.48 20.91 0.71
CA PHE A 729 33.19 20.25 0.48
C PHE A 729 33.31 18.96 -0.36
N ALA A 730 34.23 18.92 -1.33
CA ALA A 730 34.52 17.71 -2.11
C ALA A 730 34.95 16.55 -1.20
N ASP A 731 35.87 16.83 -0.28
CA ASP A 731 36.39 15.85 0.67
C ASP A 731 35.30 15.40 1.66
N ALA A 732 34.41 16.32 2.07
CA ALA A 732 33.28 15.99 2.92
C ALA A 732 32.29 15.03 2.25
N LEU A 733 32.01 15.21 0.94
CA LEU A 733 31.20 14.27 0.17
C LEU A 733 31.86 12.90 0.03
N ASP A 734 33.18 12.87 -0.11
CA ASP A 734 33.95 11.62 -0.17
C ASP A 734 33.89 10.89 1.18
N ALA A 735 34.02 11.61 2.30
CA ALA A 735 33.86 11.04 3.64
C ALA A 735 32.46 10.45 3.87
N LEU A 736 31.40 11.16 3.45
CA LEU A 736 30.02 10.63 3.50
C LEU A 736 29.85 9.38 2.63
N SER A 737 30.48 9.36 1.46
CA SER A 737 30.41 8.22 0.54
C SER A 737 31.18 7.01 1.06
N ALA A 738 32.31 7.23 1.74
CA ALA A 738 33.10 6.19 2.39
C ALA A 738 32.40 5.60 3.63
N ALA A 739 31.61 6.40 4.35
CA ALA A 739 30.85 5.96 5.52
C ALA A 739 29.60 5.15 5.18
N GLY A 740 29.05 5.28 3.96
CA GLY A 740 27.87 4.51 3.54
C GLY A 740 27.14 5.10 2.34
N GLY A 741 26.25 4.30 1.74
CA GLY A 741 25.39 4.69 0.62
C GLY A 741 24.21 5.57 1.06
N HIS A 742 24.49 6.78 1.51
CA HIS A 742 23.46 7.72 1.94
C HIS A 742 22.66 8.29 0.74
N ALA A 743 21.35 8.43 0.90
CA ALA A 743 20.55 9.37 0.12
C ALA A 743 20.86 10.80 0.59
N LEU A 744 21.17 11.69 -0.34
CA LEU A 744 21.61 13.06 -0.05
C LEU A 744 20.47 14.04 -0.25
N VAL A 745 20.19 14.86 0.77
CA VAL A 745 19.12 15.87 0.74
C VAL A 745 19.72 17.25 0.97
N GLU A 746 19.65 18.13 -0.01
CA GLU A 746 19.97 19.56 0.19
C GLU A 746 18.82 20.23 0.94
N VAL A 747 19.10 20.66 2.17
CA VAL A 747 18.15 21.25 3.13
C VAL A 747 18.41 22.75 3.21
N GLY A 748 17.75 23.52 2.35
CA GLY A 748 17.96 24.96 2.25
C GLY A 748 17.65 25.51 0.84
N PRO A 749 17.83 26.82 0.63
CA PRO A 749 17.48 27.47 -0.63
C PRO A 749 18.44 27.09 -1.78
N GLY A 750 17.86 26.75 -2.93
CA GLY A 750 18.61 26.46 -4.16
C GLY A 750 18.86 24.97 -4.41
N ARG A 751 19.84 24.68 -5.28
CA ARG A 751 20.19 23.31 -5.71
C ARG A 751 21.70 23.12 -5.91
N THR A 752 22.50 23.96 -5.27
CA THR A 752 23.94 24.03 -5.52
C THR A 752 24.61 22.77 -5.00
N LEU A 753 24.33 22.38 -3.77
CA LEU A 753 24.98 21.22 -3.15
C LEU A 753 24.51 19.90 -3.78
N SER A 754 23.24 19.77 -4.11
CA SER A 754 22.68 18.61 -4.82
C SER A 754 23.25 18.51 -6.24
N GLY A 755 23.51 19.64 -6.92
CA GLY A 755 24.23 19.67 -8.19
C GLY A 755 25.65 19.13 -8.07
N LEU A 756 26.42 19.63 -7.10
CA LEU A 756 27.79 19.18 -6.81
C LEU A 756 27.83 17.70 -6.40
N ALA A 757 26.93 17.29 -5.51
CA ALA A 757 26.80 15.93 -5.04
C ALA A 757 26.48 14.96 -6.18
N ARG A 758 25.58 15.33 -7.12
CA ARG A 758 25.27 14.51 -8.30
C ARG A 758 26.50 14.27 -9.18
N GLN A 759 27.35 15.27 -9.37
CA GLN A 759 28.57 15.13 -10.19
C GLN A 759 29.58 14.15 -9.59
N ARG A 760 29.59 13.98 -8.26
CA ARG A 760 30.48 13.03 -7.55
C ARG A 760 29.82 11.68 -7.23
N SER A 761 28.51 11.57 -7.39
CA SER A 761 27.77 10.39 -6.97
C SER A 761 27.82 9.29 -8.02
N SER A 762 27.84 8.03 -7.57
CA SER A 762 27.65 6.88 -8.46
C SER A 762 26.24 6.92 -9.10
N PRO A 763 26.09 6.37 -10.32
CA PRO A 763 24.78 6.20 -10.94
C PRO A 763 23.82 5.47 -10.01
N GLY A 764 22.61 6.01 -9.86
CA GLY A 764 21.56 5.42 -9.01
C GLY A 764 21.51 5.91 -7.56
N ARG A 765 22.50 6.70 -7.09
CA ARG A 765 22.40 7.34 -5.77
C ARG A 765 21.32 8.42 -5.78
N VAL A 766 20.48 8.44 -4.74
CA VAL A 766 19.46 9.47 -4.55
C VAL A 766 20.11 10.77 -4.08
N VAL A 767 19.90 11.83 -4.86
CA VAL A 767 20.34 13.19 -4.52
C VAL A 767 19.22 14.17 -4.87
N VAL A 768 18.63 14.79 -3.86
CA VAL A 768 17.44 15.65 -3.97
C VAL A 768 17.65 17.00 -3.30
N ALA A 769 16.87 18.00 -3.71
CA ALA A 769 16.82 19.31 -3.08
C ALA A 769 15.41 19.53 -2.49
N SER A 770 15.34 20.23 -1.35
CA SER A 770 14.09 20.52 -0.64
C SER A 770 13.37 21.78 -1.11
N MET A 771 14.02 22.61 -1.93
CA MET A 771 13.48 23.86 -2.47
C MET A 771 13.81 24.02 -3.97
N PRO A 772 12.98 24.78 -4.72
CA PRO A 772 13.28 25.12 -6.11
C PRO A 772 14.51 26.01 -6.22
N HIS A 773 15.14 26.01 -7.40
CA HIS A 773 16.09 27.06 -7.75
C HIS A 773 15.34 28.36 -8.04
N PRO A 774 15.86 29.56 -7.67
CA PRO A 774 15.16 30.85 -7.88
C PRO A 774 14.80 31.20 -9.32
N ALA A 775 15.32 30.46 -10.30
CA ALA A 775 15.07 30.65 -11.73
C ALA A 775 14.01 29.67 -12.29
N GLU A 776 13.47 28.80 -11.45
CA GLU A 776 12.45 27.82 -11.80
C GLU A 776 11.09 28.32 -11.33
N ASP A 777 10.11 28.24 -12.22
CA ASP A 777 8.72 28.54 -11.91
C ASP A 777 8.02 27.27 -11.40
N VAL A 778 8.51 26.76 -10.26
CA VAL A 778 7.99 25.54 -9.61
C VAL A 778 7.72 25.85 -8.14
N PRO A 779 6.49 25.62 -7.65
CA PRO A 779 6.12 25.87 -6.25
C PRO A 779 6.95 25.08 -5.24
N GLY A 780 7.28 25.73 -4.12
CA GLY A 780 8.09 25.15 -3.04
C GLY A 780 7.57 23.80 -2.52
N PRO A 781 6.27 23.69 -2.17
CA PRO A 781 5.67 22.43 -1.71
C PRO A 781 5.79 21.28 -2.73
N HIS A 782 5.74 21.58 -4.03
CA HIS A 782 5.88 20.57 -5.08
C HIS A 782 7.30 19.96 -5.07
N VAL A 783 8.34 20.78 -4.95
CA VAL A 783 9.74 20.30 -4.88
C VAL A 783 9.98 19.51 -3.60
N LEU A 784 9.52 20.02 -2.45
CA LEU A 784 9.68 19.35 -1.17
C LEU A 784 9.02 17.97 -1.13
N LEU A 785 7.76 17.88 -1.56
CA LEU A 785 7.06 16.59 -1.66
C LEU A 785 7.68 15.67 -2.70
N GLY A 786 8.25 16.22 -3.77
CA GLY A 786 9.02 15.46 -4.76
C GLY A 786 10.28 14.83 -4.16
N ALA A 787 10.98 15.57 -3.29
CA ALA A 787 12.13 15.05 -2.55
C ALA A 787 11.73 13.91 -1.60
N VAL A 788 10.64 14.09 -0.84
CA VAL A 788 10.08 13.04 0.04
C VAL A 788 9.66 11.80 -0.75
N GLY A 789 8.98 11.99 -1.89
CA GLY A 789 8.58 10.91 -2.79
C GLY A 789 9.78 10.11 -3.32
N ALA A 790 10.85 10.80 -3.71
CA ALA A 790 12.08 10.15 -4.18
C ALA A 790 12.80 9.37 -3.08
N LEU A 791 12.80 9.87 -1.84
CA LEU A 791 13.32 9.14 -0.68
C LEU A 791 12.49 7.89 -0.41
N TRP A 792 11.15 7.98 -0.40
CA TRP A 792 10.27 6.84 -0.22
C TRP A 792 10.42 5.79 -1.33
N GLN A 793 10.55 6.24 -2.58
CA GLN A 793 10.81 5.37 -3.73
C GLN A 793 12.11 4.58 -3.57
N ALA A 794 13.11 5.15 -2.90
CA ALA A 794 14.38 4.47 -2.59
C ALA A 794 14.34 3.62 -1.31
N GLY A 795 13.21 3.56 -0.60
CA GLY A 795 13.03 2.73 0.59
C GLY A 795 13.09 3.47 1.92
N VAL A 796 13.36 4.79 1.92
CA VAL A 796 13.37 5.58 3.16
C VAL A 796 11.96 5.62 3.76
N ALA A 797 11.87 5.38 5.07
CA ALA A 797 10.60 5.45 5.78
C ALA A 797 10.10 6.90 5.90
N VAL A 798 8.79 7.08 5.73
CA VAL A 798 8.11 8.38 5.88
C VAL A 798 6.97 8.18 6.86
N ASP A 799 6.83 9.11 7.81
CA ASP A 799 5.67 9.17 8.69
C ASP A 799 4.52 9.90 7.97
N TRP A 800 3.65 9.12 7.35
CA TRP A 800 2.49 9.63 6.62
C TRP A 800 1.47 10.30 7.54
N ALA A 801 1.34 9.86 8.80
CA ALA A 801 0.41 10.49 9.74
C ALA A 801 0.87 11.90 10.08
N ALA A 802 2.17 12.08 10.34
CA ALA A 802 2.77 13.39 10.59
C ALA A 802 2.69 14.32 9.36
N LEU A 803 2.78 13.78 8.14
CA LEU A 803 2.59 14.57 6.90
C LEU A 803 1.18 15.21 6.84
N HIS A 804 0.17 14.58 7.42
CA HIS A 804 -1.21 15.09 7.39
C HIS A 804 -1.64 15.80 8.67
N GLU A 805 -0.72 16.06 9.60
CA GLU A 805 -1.00 16.82 10.82
C GLU A 805 -1.57 18.21 10.47
N GLY A 806 -2.66 18.60 11.15
CA GLY A 806 -3.43 19.81 10.83
C GLY A 806 -4.50 19.63 9.75
N SER A 807 -4.65 18.43 9.17
CA SER A 807 -5.74 18.08 8.26
C SER A 807 -6.48 16.81 8.68
N ALA A 808 -7.70 16.64 8.17
CA ALA A 808 -8.57 15.50 8.39
C ALA A 808 -8.96 14.84 7.06
N PRO A 809 -8.01 14.24 6.31
CA PRO A 809 -8.34 13.40 5.16
C PRO A 809 -9.12 12.16 5.59
N GLY A 810 -10.05 11.73 4.75
CA GLY A 810 -10.73 10.45 4.88
C GLY A 810 -10.18 9.43 3.89
N LYS A 811 -10.24 8.15 4.23
CA LYS A 811 -9.97 7.09 3.25
C LYS A 811 -11.08 7.05 2.22
N VAL A 812 -10.73 6.78 0.97
CA VAL A 812 -11.66 6.66 -0.17
C VAL A 812 -11.42 5.36 -0.91
N PRO A 813 -12.45 4.77 -1.54
CA PRO A 813 -12.25 3.58 -2.35
C PRO A 813 -11.42 3.94 -3.59
N LEU A 814 -10.26 3.31 -3.71
CA LEU A 814 -9.37 3.41 -4.88
C LEU A 814 -9.24 2.04 -5.55
N PRO A 815 -8.90 1.99 -6.86
CA PRO A 815 -8.65 0.74 -7.55
C PRO A 815 -7.68 -0.17 -6.79
N THR A 816 -7.96 -1.47 -6.83
CA THR A 816 -7.17 -2.50 -6.16
C THR A 816 -5.99 -2.96 -7.00
N TYR A 817 -5.13 -3.77 -6.37
CA TYR A 817 -3.91 -4.32 -6.96
C TYR A 817 -4.16 -4.95 -8.34
N PRO A 818 -3.35 -4.61 -9.36
CA PRO A 818 -3.44 -5.21 -10.68
C PRO A 818 -2.76 -6.58 -10.70
N PHE A 819 -3.47 -7.60 -10.20
CA PHE A 819 -3.03 -8.99 -10.25
C PHE A 819 -2.62 -9.44 -11.66
N GLN A 820 -1.45 -10.04 -11.78
CA GLN A 820 -0.85 -10.55 -13.01
C GLN A 820 -1.31 -11.99 -13.27
N ARG A 821 -2.62 -12.14 -13.50
CA ARG A 821 -3.28 -13.44 -13.46
C ARG A 821 -2.88 -14.36 -14.62
N ARG A 822 -2.59 -15.62 -14.29
CA ARG A 822 -2.37 -16.73 -15.24
C ARG A 822 -3.46 -17.78 -15.08
N ARG A 823 -3.66 -18.60 -16.11
CA ARG A 823 -4.68 -19.66 -16.10
C ARG A 823 -4.18 -20.88 -15.31
N PHE A 824 -5.01 -21.38 -14.41
CA PHE A 824 -4.82 -22.56 -13.57
C PHE A 824 -6.14 -23.36 -13.55
N ARG A 825 -6.24 -24.37 -14.42
CA ARG A 825 -7.43 -25.20 -14.57
C ARG A 825 -7.04 -26.65 -14.87
N LEU A 826 -7.77 -27.58 -14.27
CA LEU A 826 -7.79 -28.99 -14.65
C LEU A 826 -9.11 -29.24 -15.37
N ASP A 827 -9.05 -29.79 -16.57
CA ASP A 827 -10.25 -30.14 -17.34
C ASP A 827 -10.83 -31.47 -16.87
N VAL A 828 -12.14 -31.69 -16.99
CA VAL A 828 -12.78 -32.91 -16.45
C VAL A 828 -12.46 -34.16 -17.28
N GLU A 829 -12.03 -33.99 -18.52
CA GLU A 829 -11.56 -35.06 -19.40
C GLU A 829 -10.09 -35.41 -19.13
N VAL A 830 -9.81 -36.70 -18.96
CA VAL A 830 -8.44 -37.22 -18.93
C VAL A 830 -8.03 -37.51 -20.37
N ALA A 831 -7.14 -36.70 -20.96
CA ALA A 831 -6.43 -37.14 -22.15
C ALA A 831 -5.58 -38.35 -21.75
N GLU A 832 -5.80 -39.50 -22.39
CA GLU A 832 -4.96 -40.69 -22.22
C GLU A 832 -3.50 -40.30 -22.45
N ASP A 833 -2.63 -40.63 -21.49
CA ASP A 833 -1.21 -40.29 -21.54
C ASP A 833 -0.56 -40.85 -22.82
N GLU A 834 -0.04 -39.96 -23.68
CA GLU A 834 0.90 -40.33 -24.76
C GLU A 834 2.18 -40.90 -24.12
N VAL A 835 2.35 -42.21 -24.25
CA VAL A 835 3.56 -42.92 -23.86
C VAL A 835 4.68 -42.58 -24.84
N VAL A 836 5.52 -41.61 -24.50
CA VAL A 836 6.79 -41.39 -25.18
C VAL A 836 7.78 -42.45 -24.69
N GLY A 837 8.01 -43.48 -25.51
CA GLY A 837 9.03 -44.49 -25.25
C GLY A 837 10.41 -44.07 -25.75
N THR A 838 11.47 -44.32 -24.99
CA THR A 838 12.85 -44.43 -25.51
C THR A 838 13.78 -45.25 -24.61
N ALA A 839 14.67 -46.00 -25.29
CA ALA A 839 15.97 -46.62 -24.96
C ALA A 839 16.21 -47.39 -23.64
N GLU A 840 16.64 -48.65 -23.75
CA GLU A 840 17.24 -49.45 -22.67
C GLU A 840 18.61 -48.88 -22.27
N VAL A 841 18.73 -48.46 -21.01
CA VAL A 841 20.01 -48.14 -20.36
C VAL A 841 20.48 -49.37 -19.58
N VAL A 842 21.71 -49.82 -19.84
CA VAL A 842 22.31 -50.97 -19.15
C VAL A 842 22.88 -50.52 -17.81
N LEU A 843 22.24 -50.93 -16.70
CA LEU A 843 22.70 -50.68 -15.32
C LEU A 843 23.60 -51.81 -14.81
N THR A 844 24.63 -51.49 -14.04
CA THR A 844 25.41 -52.46 -13.25
C THR A 844 24.55 -53.10 -12.13
N PRO A 845 24.96 -54.22 -11.52
CA PRO A 845 24.20 -54.86 -10.45
C PRO A 845 23.91 -53.94 -9.25
N THR A 846 24.92 -53.19 -8.77
CA THR A 846 24.78 -52.23 -7.68
C THR A 846 23.85 -51.08 -8.06
N GLU A 847 24.00 -50.52 -9.26
CA GLU A 847 23.12 -49.46 -9.77
C GLU A 847 21.67 -49.93 -9.93
N ARG A 848 21.45 -51.20 -10.29
CA ARG A 848 20.10 -51.76 -10.41
C ARG A 848 19.37 -51.77 -9.07
N VAL A 849 20.03 -52.27 -8.02
CA VAL A 849 19.46 -52.29 -6.66
C VAL A 849 19.19 -50.87 -6.16
N LEU A 850 20.09 -49.93 -6.44
CA LEU A 850 19.93 -48.53 -6.08
C LEU A 850 18.82 -47.83 -6.87
N ALA A 851 18.72 -48.08 -8.18
CA ALA A 851 17.65 -47.59 -9.03
C ALA A 851 16.28 -48.15 -8.61
N GLU A 852 16.21 -49.43 -8.23
CA GLU A 852 15.00 -50.05 -7.70
C GLU A 852 14.62 -49.46 -6.32
N ALA A 853 15.60 -49.23 -5.44
CA ALA A 853 15.37 -48.59 -4.15
C ALA A 853 14.87 -47.15 -4.31
N PHE A 854 15.49 -46.37 -5.20
CA PHE A 854 15.03 -45.02 -5.54
C PHE A 854 13.62 -45.09 -6.15
N GLY A 855 13.39 -45.98 -7.11
CA GLY A 855 12.09 -46.15 -7.76
C GLY A 855 10.98 -46.52 -6.80
N ALA A 856 11.22 -47.49 -5.92
CA ALA A 856 10.25 -47.93 -4.92
C ALA A 856 9.95 -46.86 -3.86
N ILE A 857 10.96 -46.07 -3.45
CA ILE A 857 10.79 -45.07 -2.38
C ILE A 857 10.26 -43.74 -2.92
N LEU A 858 10.64 -43.37 -4.14
CA LEU A 858 10.23 -42.13 -4.83
C LEU A 858 8.99 -42.33 -5.72
N GLY A 859 8.47 -43.56 -5.83
CA GLY A 859 7.29 -43.87 -6.65
C GLY A 859 7.55 -43.77 -8.16
N LEU A 860 8.80 -43.96 -8.60
CA LEU A 860 9.22 -43.86 -9.99
C LEU A 860 9.27 -45.23 -10.64
N ARG A 861 8.69 -45.36 -11.84
CA ARG A 861 8.66 -46.62 -12.60
C ARG A 861 10.02 -47.00 -13.20
N ARG A 862 10.91 -46.03 -13.43
CA ARG A 862 12.29 -46.23 -13.91
C ARG A 862 13.18 -45.14 -13.33
N VAL A 863 14.40 -45.51 -12.94
CA VAL A 863 15.46 -44.62 -12.46
C VAL A 863 16.74 -45.00 -13.19
N GLY A 864 17.37 -44.02 -13.86
CA GLY A 864 18.63 -44.16 -14.59
C GLY A 864 19.87 -43.98 -13.72
N PRO A 865 21.07 -44.27 -14.25
CA PRO A 865 22.32 -44.21 -13.48
C PRO A 865 22.67 -42.77 -13.06
N ASP A 866 22.33 -41.77 -13.87
CA ASP A 866 22.63 -40.36 -13.58
C ASP A 866 21.50 -39.64 -12.82
N ASP A 867 20.43 -40.34 -12.49
CA ASP A 867 19.26 -39.74 -11.84
C ASP A 867 19.58 -39.34 -10.40
N ASN A 868 19.44 -38.04 -10.12
CA ASN A 868 19.73 -37.43 -8.84
C ASN A 868 18.55 -37.54 -7.88
N PHE A 869 18.77 -38.15 -6.72
CA PHE A 869 17.76 -38.41 -5.68
C PHE A 869 16.95 -37.16 -5.29
N VAL A 870 17.61 -36.02 -5.13
CA VAL A 870 16.96 -34.76 -4.70
C VAL A 870 16.18 -34.14 -5.85
N ALA A 871 16.75 -34.16 -7.06
CA ALA A 871 16.06 -33.68 -8.25
C ALA A 871 14.81 -34.50 -8.57
N LEU A 872 14.81 -35.79 -8.20
CA LEU A 872 13.67 -36.69 -8.29
C LEU A 872 12.65 -36.53 -7.15
N GLY A 873 12.81 -35.53 -6.28
CA GLY A 873 11.88 -35.23 -5.19
C GLY A 873 12.20 -35.92 -3.86
N GLY A 874 13.38 -36.52 -3.72
CA GLY A 874 13.84 -37.10 -2.47
C GLY A 874 14.24 -36.07 -1.42
N ASP A 875 13.80 -36.29 -0.18
CA ASP A 875 14.17 -35.48 0.99
C ASP A 875 14.96 -36.30 2.03
N SER A 876 15.30 -35.68 3.16
CA SER A 876 16.09 -36.32 4.21
C SER A 876 15.42 -37.53 4.87
N MET A 877 14.08 -37.58 4.92
CA MET A 877 13.34 -38.72 5.46
C MET A 877 13.31 -39.87 4.47
N LEU A 878 13.11 -39.59 3.18
CA LEU A 878 13.16 -40.61 2.13
C LEU A 878 14.59 -41.15 1.93
N ALA A 879 15.60 -40.29 2.06
CA ALA A 879 17.01 -40.71 2.03
C ALA A 879 17.35 -41.73 3.12
N ALA A 880 16.79 -41.56 4.33
CA ALA A 880 16.98 -42.53 5.42
C ALA A 880 16.38 -43.90 5.08
N ARG A 881 15.26 -43.94 4.35
CA ARG A 881 14.65 -45.19 3.88
C ARG A 881 15.49 -45.84 2.79
N VAL A 882 16.03 -45.06 1.86
CA VAL A 882 16.93 -45.57 0.80
C VAL A 882 18.18 -46.18 1.43
N VAL A 883 18.81 -45.48 2.36
CA VAL A 883 19.99 -45.98 3.08
C VAL A 883 19.68 -47.26 3.87
N ALA A 884 18.48 -47.38 4.42
CA ALA A 884 18.03 -48.60 5.08
C ALA A 884 17.90 -49.79 4.11
N VAL A 885 17.35 -49.56 2.91
CA VAL A 885 17.26 -50.57 1.84
C VAL A 885 18.65 -50.97 1.36
N VAL A 886 19.55 -50.01 1.13
CA VAL A 886 20.94 -50.29 0.73
C VAL A 886 21.65 -51.16 1.78
N ARG A 887 21.47 -50.85 3.06
CA ARG A 887 22.05 -51.65 4.14
C ARG A 887 21.48 -53.07 4.19
N ALA A 888 20.19 -53.25 3.88
CA ALA A 888 19.52 -54.53 3.92
C ALA A 888 19.88 -55.41 2.72
N GLU A 889 19.90 -54.85 1.52
CA GLU A 889 20.09 -55.58 0.26
C GLU A 889 21.56 -55.74 -0.13
N LEU A 890 22.41 -54.74 0.16
CA LEU A 890 23.83 -54.72 -0.22
C LEU A 890 24.77 -54.89 0.98
N GLY A 891 24.26 -54.93 2.22
CA GLY A 891 25.07 -55.13 3.43
C GLY A 891 26.00 -53.95 3.80
N VAL A 892 26.09 -52.91 2.98
CA VAL A 892 26.96 -51.74 3.20
C VAL A 892 26.32 -50.72 4.13
N ARG A 893 27.09 -50.22 5.10
CA ARG A 893 26.66 -49.12 5.97
C ARG A 893 26.96 -47.77 5.32
N LEU A 894 25.92 -47.13 4.79
CA LEU A 894 25.93 -45.73 4.39
C LEU A 894 25.21 -44.86 5.43
N GLY A 895 25.60 -43.60 5.52
CA GLY A 895 24.84 -42.56 6.21
C GLY A 895 23.97 -41.77 5.23
N VAL A 896 22.92 -41.11 5.72
CA VAL A 896 22.10 -40.17 4.92
C VAL A 896 22.96 -39.11 4.23
N ARG A 897 24.03 -38.65 4.90
CA ARG A 897 25.00 -37.70 4.33
C ARG A 897 25.78 -38.23 3.13
N ASP A 898 26.02 -39.55 3.05
CA ASP A 898 26.72 -40.17 1.93
C ASP A 898 25.86 -40.09 0.66
N LEU A 899 24.55 -40.32 0.80
CA LEU A 899 23.57 -40.18 -0.27
C LEU A 899 23.52 -38.75 -0.80
N PHE A 900 23.54 -37.73 0.06
CA PHE A 900 23.55 -36.33 -0.41
C PHE A 900 24.91 -35.89 -0.99
N ARG A 901 26.01 -36.60 -0.68
CA ARG A 901 27.35 -36.34 -1.27
C ARG A 901 27.51 -36.92 -2.67
N ALA A 902 26.89 -38.08 -2.92
CA ALA A 902 26.84 -38.69 -4.24
C ALA A 902 25.38 -39.01 -4.60
N PRO A 903 24.58 -38.00 -4.97
CA PRO A 903 23.13 -38.11 -5.03
C PRO A 903 22.58 -38.84 -6.25
N THR A 904 23.42 -39.27 -7.20
CA THR A 904 22.98 -40.07 -8.35
C THR A 904 23.12 -41.56 -8.07
N VAL A 905 22.35 -42.40 -8.77
CA VAL A 905 22.44 -43.87 -8.66
C VAL A 905 23.87 -44.37 -8.90
N ALA A 906 24.54 -43.91 -9.97
CA ALA A 906 25.93 -44.24 -10.29
C ALA A 906 26.94 -43.63 -9.31
N GLY A 907 26.64 -42.44 -8.78
CA GLY A 907 27.46 -41.80 -7.75
C GLY A 907 27.46 -42.62 -6.45
N LEU A 908 26.27 -43.07 -6.04
CA LEU A 908 26.07 -43.86 -4.84
C LEU A 908 26.58 -45.30 -5.01
N ALA A 909 26.43 -45.89 -6.20
CA ALA A 909 26.98 -47.20 -6.53
C ALA A 909 28.51 -47.23 -6.36
N ARG A 910 29.22 -46.21 -6.86
CA ARG A 910 30.68 -46.10 -6.65
C ARG A 910 31.06 -46.05 -5.17
N LEU A 911 30.31 -45.31 -4.35
CA LEU A 911 30.56 -45.27 -2.89
C LEU A 911 30.27 -46.60 -2.20
N VAL A 912 29.31 -47.38 -2.70
CA VAL A 912 29.03 -48.74 -2.21
C VAL A 912 30.17 -49.67 -2.60
N ASP A 913 30.55 -49.70 -3.88
CA ASP A 913 31.61 -50.57 -4.40
C ASP A 913 32.97 -50.27 -3.73
N GLU A 914 33.30 -48.99 -3.50
CA GLU A 914 34.51 -48.56 -2.76
C GLU A 914 34.53 -49.05 -1.30
N ARG A 915 33.36 -49.19 -0.66
CA ARG A 915 33.23 -49.67 0.72
C ARG A 915 33.10 -51.18 0.83
N GLU A 916 32.78 -51.89 -0.24
CA GLU A 916 32.85 -53.35 -0.31
C GLU A 916 34.28 -53.84 -0.57
N ALA A 917 35.10 -53.04 -1.26
CA ALA A 917 36.49 -53.35 -1.54
C ALA A 917 37.46 -53.05 -0.37
N ALA A 918 36.99 -52.37 0.68
CA ALA A 918 37.75 -51.96 1.87
C ALA A 918 37.35 -52.79 3.10
#